data_AF-A0A8T5IFW7-F1
#
_entry.id   AF-A0A8T5IFW7-F1
#
_cell.length_a   1.000
_cell.length_b   1.000
_cell.length_c   1.000
_cell.angle_alpha   90.00
_cell.angle_beta   90.00
_cell.angle_gamma   90.00
#
_symmetry.space_group_name_H-M   'P 1'
#
loop_
_entity.id
_entity.type
_entity.pdbx_description
1 polymer ?
#
loop_
_entity_poly.entity_id
_entity_poly.type
_entity_poly.pdbx_seq_one_letter_code
_entity_poly.pdbx_strand_id
1 'polypeptide(L)'
;MSEGVFDAELVETGDVDFTESFFSTGKIDIGKSRFFRYLWFFGVYIAFALPYAFYNQWALTVGVNDYGLDKDIIVPLFMATQIPFFLRPVWGSVVDKRTSISFGRRRSWILIGVIGHIGLLIPLAFIPLSSSPSLWVAMLALALIPRVIAEQGIAGLMVDYLPDPGAIGASIAYAFRIGASVIPGLIIMGWWIGGVPFESPFLVDGKVELDGVLFAANILILIGLAGALVLALLMREGARLRGPGVDSLDQGPVAATVEEAEQNSELNWPENTPLKTRLKAAFSTRTSRLCLLVALLVPLGDGFETWFRYYFLEDLGWSTERWAGWSWLFVIAGFLGLIGPAISDFIDRRKALMSFAAAAMISYLLLGGAMLTGMSWWLVMTTWVLVLITTDWLIFTFMASIIEISDPRIAATHMGVYQSVQAISSTTLMVLFGQLILKLTNDSYGTLYLLAAIGPLIGFLLFKEMQLTDSSEKNLNDVKRALVSGTDKMLVKVPGFDSLEGQKRSTMMAVAWGLIGLVLVATVAASSTAMSSEYESSEESWSMSFNNSDNETDMSFTLGPGDSDSSSFIHDVNAVLAVSVVSQSPSCSSTVGQVQYTIILTSPTELVEAGGVIIEEQGSGSLSMADDTELTIEGNFSAPTKEELQSQVDSVVEADNWSTGNGEWVIDIERAGSGPQNSLSSCQFSISLQLTHAHEPVPSDFILNQSIETKSKDFGPAFIGALGGPILLTTPVLAWLVARPLED
;
A
#
# COMPACT_ATOMS: atom_id res chain seq x y z
N MET A 1 11.77 37.15 35.24
CA MET A 1 12.25 35.88 34.64
C MET A 1 13.75 35.83 34.93
N SER A 2 14.17 35.01 35.89
CA SER A 2 15.59 34.78 36.17
C SER A 2 16.03 33.56 35.38
N GLU A 3 17.14 33.67 34.66
CA GLU A 3 17.80 32.69 33.78
C GLU A 3 18.21 31.35 34.47
N GLY A 4 17.77 31.09 35.70
CA GLY A 4 18.23 29.96 36.53
C GLY A 4 17.44 28.65 36.43
N VAL A 5 16.58 28.45 35.42
CA VAL A 5 15.76 27.21 35.31
C VAL A 5 16.03 26.39 34.05
N PHE A 6 16.65 26.98 33.01
CA PHE A 6 17.08 26.21 31.83
C PHE A 6 18.46 25.58 31.98
N ASP A 7 19.28 26.08 32.90
CA ASP A 7 20.52 25.46 33.35
C ASP A 7 20.29 24.61 34.60
N ALA A 8 19.32 23.69 34.56
CA ALA A 8 19.50 22.44 35.29
C ALA A 8 20.62 21.69 34.58
N GLU A 9 21.84 22.20 34.79
CA GLU A 9 23.12 21.56 34.63
C GLU A 9 22.85 20.08 34.90
N LEU A 10 23.01 19.29 33.83
CA LEU A 10 23.09 17.86 33.90
C LEU A 10 23.91 17.56 35.13
N VAL A 11 23.26 17.18 36.23
CA VAL A 11 23.97 16.52 37.30
C VAL A 11 24.45 15.26 36.58
N GLU A 12 25.70 15.31 36.14
CA GLU A 12 26.52 14.15 35.88
C GLU A 12 26.60 13.41 37.22
N THR A 13 25.48 12.83 37.65
CA THR A 13 25.51 11.65 38.48
C THR A 13 26.25 10.67 37.60
N GLY A 14 27.55 10.50 37.86
CA GLY A 14 28.45 9.68 37.03
C GLY A 14 27.70 8.45 36.56
N ASP A 15 27.66 8.26 35.23
CA ASP A 15 26.92 7.16 34.60
C ASP A 15 27.35 5.88 35.32
N VAL A 16 26.43 5.30 36.11
CA VAL A 16 26.73 4.05 36.81
C VAL A 16 26.90 2.99 35.73
N ASP A 17 28.04 2.29 35.74
CA ASP A 17 28.32 1.27 34.74
C ASP A 17 27.19 0.22 34.77
N PHE A 18 26.55 0.06 33.60
CA PHE A 18 25.47 -0.90 33.38
C PHE A 18 25.85 -2.29 33.88
N THR A 19 27.12 -2.69 33.66
CA THR A 19 27.63 -4.00 34.05
C THR A 19 27.72 -4.14 35.57
N GLU A 20 28.20 -3.13 36.27
CA GLU A 20 28.35 -3.13 37.72
C GLU A 20 26.98 -3.20 38.45
N SER A 21 26.00 -2.42 37.99
CA SER A 21 24.65 -2.45 38.57
C SER A 21 23.93 -3.78 38.32
N PHE A 22 24.10 -4.35 37.12
CA PHE A 22 23.48 -5.63 36.74
C PHE A 22 24.03 -6.80 37.56
N PHE A 23 25.36 -6.93 37.68
CA PHE A 23 25.98 -8.02 38.44
C PHE A 23 25.78 -7.91 39.96
N SER A 24 25.62 -6.69 40.50
CA SER A 24 25.47 -6.49 41.95
C SER A 24 24.03 -6.69 42.46
N THR A 25 23.02 -6.20 41.74
CA THR A 25 21.63 -6.19 42.24
C THR A 25 20.63 -6.91 41.35
N GLY A 26 21.03 -7.34 40.15
CA GLY A 26 20.14 -7.93 39.14
C GLY A 26 19.08 -6.95 38.61
N LYS A 27 19.13 -5.68 39.00
CA LYS A 27 18.22 -4.61 38.59
C LYS A 27 19.01 -3.37 38.21
N ILE A 28 18.46 -2.56 37.31
CA ILE A 28 19.11 -1.35 36.82
C ILE A 28 18.15 -0.18 37.00
N ASP A 29 18.66 0.88 37.61
CA ASP A 29 17.94 2.13 37.83
C ASP A 29 17.81 2.90 36.51
N ILE A 30 16.58 3.07 36.05
CA ILE A 30 16.30 3.77 34.78
C ILE A 30 16.66 5.26 34.86
N GLY A 31 16.61 5.85 36.06
CA GLY A 31 16.93 7.25 36.31
C GLY A 31 18.44 7.53 36.31
N LYS A 32 19.27 6.49 36.48
CA LYS A 32 20.73 6.65 36.57
C LYS A 32 21.50 6.27 35.30
N SER A 33 21.16 5.16 34.65
CA SER A 33 21.87 4.73 33.44
C SER A 33 21.18 5.28 32.18
N ARG A 34 21.88 6.14 31.43
CA ARG A 34 21.36 6.71 30.18
C ARG A 34 21.16 5.62 29.11
N PHE A 35 22.14 4.72 28.96
CA PHE A 35 22.08 3.63 27.98
C PHE A 35 20.90 2.69 28.25
N PHE A 36 20.75 2.20 29.49
CA PHE A 36 19.66 1.28 29.83
C PHE A 36 18.29 1.93 29.64
N ARG A 37 18.15 3.21 29.98
CA ARG A 37 16.90 3.95 29.77
C ARG A 37 16.47 3.92 28.31
N TYR A 38 17.35 4.31 27.39
CA TYR A 38 17.02 4.29 25.96
C TYR A 38 16.74 2.88 25.46
N LEU A 39 17.56 1.90 25.84
CA LEU A 39 17.35 0.49 25.49
C LEU A 39 16.01 -0.05 26.00
N TRP A 40 15.63 0.31 27.22
CA TRP A 40 14.39 -0.13 27.86
C TRP A 40 13.17 0.41 27.14
N PHE A 41 13.10 1.73 26.92
CA PHE A 41 11.99 2.35 26.20
C PHE A 41 11.91 1.85 24.76
N PHE A 42 13.06 1.74 24.10
CA PHE A 42 13.15 1.25 22.74
C PHE A 42 12.64 -0.20 22.61
N GLY A 43 13.14 -1.11 23.44
CA GLY A 43 12.73 -2.52 23.40
C GLY A 43 11.26 -2.74 23.79
N VAL A 44 10.79 -2.10 24.87
CA VAL A 44 9.40 -2.26 25.33
C VAL A 44 8.39 -1.74 24.31
N TYR A 45 8.66 -0.58 23.68
CA TYR A 45 7.71 -0.02 22.70
C TYR A 45 7.71 -0.74 21.36
N ILE A 46 8.84 -1.30 20.91
CA ILE A 46 8.86 -2.19 19.75
C ILE A 46 7.90 -3.37 19.99
N ALA A 47 8.03 -4.01 21.16
CA ALA A 47 7.22 -5.16 21.52
C ALA A 47 5.72 -4.83 21.67
N PHE A 48 5.36 -3.65 22.16
CA PHE A 48 3.96 -3.23 22.29
C PHE A 48 3.33 -2.79 20.96
N ALA A 49 4.10 -2.16 20.08
CA ALA A 49 3.60 -1.72 18.78
C ALA A 49 3.31 -2.90 17.84
N LEU A 50 4.14 -3.94 17.90
CA LEU A 50 4.14 -5.08 17.00
C LEU A 50 2.81 -5.85 16.90
N PRO A 51 2.17 -6.32 17.99
CA PRO A 51 0.98 -7.15 17.91
C PRO A 51 -0.17 -6.47 17.16
N TYR A 52 -0.53 -5.26 17.57
CA TYR A 52 -1.64 -4.54 16.97
C TYR A 52 -1.41 -4.26 15.48
N ALA A 53 -0.19 -3.81 15.12
CA ALA A 53 0.13 -3.48 13.74
C ALA A 53 0.11 -4.72 12.83
N PHE A 54 0.69 -5.84 13.29
CA PHE A 54 0.63 -7.11 12.57
C PHE A 54 -0.81 -7.57 12.38
N TYR A 55 -1.59 -7.70 13.45
CA TYR A 55 -2.96 -8.21 13.37
C TYR A 55 -3.88 -7.32 12.54
N ASN A 56 -3.64 -6.00 12.54
CA ASN A 56 -4.34 -5.06 11.65
C ASN A 56 -4.02 -5.34 10.19
N GLN A 57 -2.73 -5.45 9.84
CA GLN A 57 -2.33 -5.76 8.47
C GLN A 57 -2.82 -7.13 8.03
N TRP A 58 -2.74 -8.13 8.91
CA TRP A 58 -3.22 -9.49 8.66
C TRP A 58 -4.72 -9.52 8.38
N ALA A 59 -5.54 -9.01 9.29
CA ALA A 59 -7.00 -9.08 9.17
C ALA A 59 -7.53 -8.31 7.97
N LEU A 60 -6.96 -7.13 7.69
CA LEU A 60 -7.46 -6.25 6.63
C LEU A 60 -6.91 -6.58 5.25
N THR A 61 -5.84 -7.37 5.16
CA THR A 61 -5.22 -7.75 3.88
C THR A 61 -5.51 -9.21 3.57
N VAL A 62 -4.90 -10.13 4.33
CA VAL A 62 -5.05 -11.58 4.17
C VAL A 62 -6.49 -12.00 4.47
N GLY A 63 -7.07 -11.45 5.54
CA GLY A 63 -8.44 -11.78 5.94
C GLY A 63 -9.47 -11.47 4.85
N VAL A 64 -9.35 -10.34 4.17
CA VAL A 64 -10.30 -9.97 3.10
C VAL A 64 -10.02 -10.73 1.82
N ASN A 65 -8.77 -10.73 1.34
CA ASN A 65 -8.45 -11.21 0.00
C ASN A 65 -8.33 -12.74 -0.07
N ASP A 66 -7.74 -13.38 0.94
CA ASP A 66 -7.46 -14.83 0.92
C ASP A 66 -8.49 -15.64 1.72
N TYR A 67 -9.01 -15.07 2.81
CA TYR A 67 -10.06 -15.72 3.62
C TYR A 67 -11.48 -15.29 3.25
N GLY A 68 -11.65 -14.40 2.27
CA GLY A 68 -12.96 -13.97 1.75
C GLY A 68 -13.83 -13.23 2.76
N LEU A 69 -13.21 -12.57 3.76
CA LEU A 69 -13.96 -11.76 4.72
C LEU A 69 -14.47 -10.49 4.05
N ASP A 70 -15.74 -10.18 4.31
CA ASP A 70 -16.32 -8.93 3.84
C ASP A 70 -15.63 -7.71 4.50
N LYS A 71 -14.99 -6.86 3.67
CA LYS A 71 -14.34 -5.62 4.12
C LYS A 71 -15.30 -4.74 4.92
N ASP A 72 -16.58 -4.71 4.55
CA ASP A 72 -17.61 -3.89 5.18
C ASP A 72 -17.96 -4.35 6.59
N ILE A 73 -17.57 -5.57 6.95
CA ILE A 73 -17.76 -6.14 8.28
C ILE A 73 -16.44 -6.11 9.04
N ILE A 74 -15.36 -6.61 8.46
CA ILE A 74 -14.10 -6.78 9.17
C ILE A 74 -13.43 -5.44 9.50
N VAL A 75 -13.50 -4.46 8.60
CA VAL A 75 -12.90 -3.14 8.82
C VAL A 75 -13.61 -2.43 10.01
N PRO A 76 -14.96 -2.34 10.06
CA PRO A 76 -15.62 -1.78 11.24
C PRO A 76 -15.46 -2.60 12.51
N LEU A 77 -15.49 -3.93 12.39
CA LEU A 77 -15.28 -4.82 13.52
C LEU A 77 -13.89 -4.60 14.12
N PHE A 78 -12.86 -4.48 13.29
CA PHE A 78 -11.49 -4.23 13.74
C PHE A 78 -11.35 -2.89 14.47
N MET A 79 -12.19 -1.89 14.19
CA MET A 79 -12.25 -0.67 14.99
C MET A 79 -12.57 -0.92 16.46
N ALA A 80 -13.31 -1.98 16.79
CA ALA A 80 -13.64 -2.31 18.18
C ALA A 80 -12.38 -2.58 19.02
N THR A 81 -11.27 -2.97 18.38
CA THR A 81 -9.97 -3.13 19.02
C THR A 81 -9.38 -1.81 19.54
N GLN A 82 -9.94 -0.67 19.11
CA GLN A 82 -9.50 0.67 19.54
C GLN A 82 -10.21 1.18 20.79
N ILE A 83 -11.34 0.59 21.14
CA ILE A 83 -12.13 0.94 22.34
C ILE A 83 -11.28 1.01 23.62
N PRO A 84 -10.34 0.07 23.88
CA PRO A 84 -9.45 0.15 25.03
C PRO A 84 -8.67 1.47 25.11
N PHE A 85 -8.27 2.04 23.97
CA PHE A 85 -7.50 3.29 23.92
C PHE A 85 -8.36 4.52 24.23
N PHE A 86 -9.68 4.46 24.06
CA PHE A 86 -10.60 5.55 24.46
C PHE A 86 -10.67 5.67 25.99
N LEU A 87 -10.33 4.60 26.70
CA LEU A 87 -10.34 4.52 28.15
C LEU A 87 -9.01 4.96 28.78
N ARG A 88 -8.06 5.52 28.00
CA ARG A 88 -6.77 6.03 28.53
C ARG A 88 -6.94 6.98 29.73
N PRO A 89 -7.87 7.97 29.75
CA PRO A 89 -8.07 8.84 30.91
C PRO A 89 -8.54 8.09 32.15
N VAL A 90 -9.33 7.03 31.97
CA VAL A 90 -9.82 6.19 33.06
C VAL A 90 -8.64 5.43 33.68
N TRP A 91 -7.86 4.75 32.83
CA TRP A 91 -6.68 4.00 33.28
C TRP A 91 -5.59 4.91 33.84
N GLY A 92 -5.35 6.08 33.25
CA GLY A 92 -4.44 7.09 33.76
C GLY A 92 -4.80 7.53 35.17
N SER A 93 -6.09 7.80 35.43
CA SER A 93 -6.58 8.12 36.78
C SER A 93 -6.35 6.99 37.78
N VAL A 94 -6.55 5.74 37.38
CA VAL A 94 -6.34 4.58 38.25
C VAL A 94 -4.86 4.42 38.60
N VAL A 95 -3.99 4.49 37.59
CA VAL A 95 -2.53 4.37 37.70
C VAL A 95 -1.94 5.50 38.56
N ASP A 96 -2.52 6.71 38.49
CA ASP A 96 -2.12 7.84 39.34
C ASP A 96 -2.58 7.72 40.80
N LYS A 97 -3.76 7.14 41.06
CA LYS A 97 -4.31 7.01 42.42
C LYS A 97 -3.75 5.82 43.20
N ARG A 98 -3.50 4.70 42.53
CA ARG A 98 -3.14 3.43 43.18
C ARG A 98 -1.64 3.17 43.07
N THR A 99 -0.91 3.67 44.06
CA THR A 99 0.56 3.73 44.05
C THR A 99 1.24 2.75 45.01
N SER A 100 0.50 2.13 45.94
CA SER A 100 1.02 1.31 47.04
C SER A 100 1.23 -0.18 46.71
N ILE A 101 1.54 -0.53 45.45
CA ILE A 101 1.70 -1.92 45.02
C ILE A 101 3.16 -2.40 45.22
N SER A 102 3.33 -3.67 45.57
CA SER A 102 4.59 -4.28 46.04
C SER A 102 5.79 -4.20 45.09
N PHE A 103 5.59 -4.01 43.78
CA PHE A 103 6.67 -3.98 42.78
C PHE A 103 7.13 -2.56 42.39
N GLY A 104 6.59 -1.52 43.03
CA GLY A 104 6.84 -0.11 42.71
C GLY A 104 5.58 0.59 42.21
N ARG A 105 5.59 1.93 42.18
CA ARG A 105 4.40 2.74 41.87
C ARG A 105 3.94 2.55 40.43
N ARG A 106 4.86 2.61 39.47
CA ARG A 106 4.58 2.59 38.02
C ARG A 106 4.91 1.22 37.42
N ARG A 107 6.02 0.61 37.84
CA ARG A 107 6.49 -0.72 37.44
C ARG A 107 5.45 -1.80 37.66
N SER A 108 4.68 -1.76 38.76
CA SER A 108 3.63 -2.75 39.02
C SER A 108 2.57 -2.76 37.91
N TRP A 109 2.12 -1.57 37.47
CA TRP A 109 1.13 -1.43 36.41
C TRP A 109 1.68 -1.85 35.05
N ILE A 110 2.95 -1.55 34.78
CA ILE A 110 3.66 -2.00 33.57
C ILE A 110 3.70 -3.53 33.54
N LEU A 111 4.11 -4.19 34.63
CA LEU A 111 4.19 -5.66 34.71
C LEU A 111 2.82 -6.32 34.55
N ILE A 112 1.79 -5.81 35.23
CA ILE A 112 0.41 -6.31 35.10
C ILE A 112 -0.05 -6.22 33.64
N GLY A 113 0.22 -5.08 32.99
CA GLY A 113 -0.17 -4.87 31.61
C GLY A 113 0.58 -5.76 30.62
N VAL A 114 1.90 -5.92 30.77
CA VAL A 114 2.71 -6.81 29.92
C VAL A 114 2.26 -8.26 30.06
N ILE A 115 2.13 -8.76 31.30
CA ILE A 115 1.75 -10.16 31.56
C ILE A 115 0.33 -10.43 31.06
N GLY A 116 -0.61 -9.51 31.32
CA GLY A 116 -1.97 -9.61 30.83
C GLY A 116 -2.04 -9.59 29.30
N HIS A 117 -1.23 -8.75 28.64
CA HIS A 117 -1.19 -8.67 27.18
C HIS A 117 -0.67 -9.98 26.57
N ILE A 118 0.42 -10.55 27.11
CA ILE A 118 0.94 -11.86 26.68
C ILE A 118 -0.13 -12.94 26.86
N GLY A 119 -0.72 -13.04 28.06
CA GLY A 119 -1.69 -14.08 28.38
C GLY A 119 -2.94 -14.05 27.48
N LEU A 120 -3.41 -12.85 27.11
CA LEU A 120 -4.59 -12.68 26.26
C LEU A 120 -4.31 -12.73 24.75
N LEU A 121 -3.04 -12.60 24.33
CA LEU A 121 -2.67 -12.77 22.92
C LEU A 121 -2.48 -14.25 22.54
N ILE A 122 -2.05 -15.11 23.46
CA ILE A 122 -1.84 -16.55 23.19
C ILE A 122 -3.06 -17.21 22.52
N PRO A 123 -4.32 -17.00 22.98
CA PRO A 123 -5.49 -17.58 22.35
C PRO A 123 -5.70 -17.18 20.88
N LEU A 124 -5.25 -16.00 20.44
CA LEU A 124 -5.45 -15.53 19.05
C LEU A 124 -4.76 -16.43 18.02
N ALA A 125 -3.67 -17.09 18.39
CA ALA A 125 -2.97 -18.03 17.51
C ALA A 125 -3.80 -19.29 17.21
N PHE A 126 -4.81 -19.58 18.03
CA PHE A 126 -5.66 -20.78 17.92
C PHE A 126 -7.08 -20.49 17.45
N ILE A 127 -7.46 -19.22 17.33
CA ILE A 127 -8.79 -18.81 16.84
C ILE A 127 -8.66 -18.58 15.33
N PRO A 128 -9.37 -19.34 14.47
CA PRO A 128 -9.27 -19.15 13.03
C PRO A 128 -10.03 -17.89 12.62
N LEU A 129 -9.32 -16.93 12.05
CA LEU A 129 -9.90 -15.66 11.59
C LEU A 129 -11.00 -15.87 10.53
N SER A 130 -10.82 -16.84 9.62
CA SER A 130 -11.77 -17.17 8.54
C SER A 130 -13.11 -17.68 9.06
N SER A 131 -13.11 -18.52 10.09
CA SER A 131 -14.32 -19.15 10.63
C SER A 131 -15.00 -18.33 11.73
N SER A 132 -14.24 -17.53 12.48
CA SER A 132 -14.70 -16.85 13.69
C SER A 132 -14.16 -15.42 13.82
N PRO A 133 -14.39 -14.54 12.82
CA PRO A 133 -13.79 -13.20 12.78
C PRO A 133 -14.19 -12.33 13.98
N SER A 134 -15.45 -12.38 14.41
CA SER A 134 -15.93 -11.62 15.58
C SER A 134 -15.26 -12.05 16.88
N LEU A 135 -15.08 -13.35 17.09
CA LEU A 135 -14.39 -13.86 18.28
C LEU A 135 -12.90 -13.49 18.26
N TRP A 136 -12.27 -13.59 17.08
CA TRP A 136 -10.88 -13.22 16.90
C TRP A 136 -10.65 -11.74 17.23
N VAL A 137 -11.46 -10.86 16.65
CA VAL A 137 -11.37 -9.42 16.93
C VAL A 137 -11.69 -9.10 18.40
N ALA A 138 -12.71 -9.73 18.98
CA ALA A 138 -13.04 -9.53 20.40
C ALA A 138 -11.88 -9.94 21.32
N MET A 139 -11.21 -11.06 21.04
CA MET A 139 -10.03 -11.49 21.79
C MET A 139 -8.88 -10.47 21.65
N LEU A 140 -8.65 -9.94 20.45
CA LEU A 140 -7.65 -8.90 20.24
C LEU A 140 -7.98 -7.61 21.00
N ALA A 141 -9.24 -7.17 20.98
CA ALA A 141 -9.70 -6.02 21.75
C ALA A 141 -9.48 -6.21 23.26
N LEU A 142 -9.78 -7.40 23.79
CA LEU A 142 -9.52 -7.74 25.19
C LEU A 142 -8.02 -7.75 25.50
N ALA A 143 -7.20 -8.29 24.60
CA ALA A 143 -5.76 -8.32 24.76
C ALA A 143 -5.14 -6.92 24.81
N LEU A 144 -5.75 -5.92 24.16
CA LEU A 144 -5.26 -4.54 24.16
C LEU A 144 -5.56 -3.78 25.46
N ILE A 145 -6.50 -4.24 26.31
CA ILE A 145 -6.79 -3.59 27.60
C ILE A 145 -5.57 -3.58 28.53
N PRO A 146 -4.91 -4.74 28.82
CA PRO A 146 -3.67 -4.74 29.60
C PRO A 146 -2.56 -3.90 28.98
N ARG A 147 -2.44 -3.85 27.64
CA ARG A 147 -1.47 -3.00 26.95
C ARG A 147 -1.68 -1.53 27.29
N VAL A 148 -2.92 -1.04 27.21
CA VAL A 148 -3.24 0.37 27.55
C VAL A 148 -2.87 0.68 29.00
N ILE A 149 -3.12 -0.24 29.93
CA ILE A 149 -2.72 -0.09 31.34
C ILE A 149 -1.21 0.07 31.47
N ALA A 150 -0.43 -0.77 30.77
CA ALA A 150 1.03 -0.64 30.77
C ALA A 150 1.47 0.71 30.16
N GLU A 151 0.91 1.12 29.02
CA GLU A 151 1.23 2.40 28.38
C GLU A 151 0.97 3.60 29.32
N GLN A 152 -0.11 3.58 30.12
CA GLN A 152 -0.35 4.63 31.13
C GLN A 152 0.68 4.58 32.28
N GLY A 153 1.11 3.38 32.68
CA GLY A 153 2.22 3.20 33.61
C GLY A 153 3.53 3.80 33.09
N ILE A 154 3.83 3.59 31.81
CA ILE A 154 5.03 4.12 31.15
C ILE A 154 4.96 5.64 30.99
N ALA A 155 3.80 6.18 30.59
CA ALA A 155 3.61 7.63 30.48
C ALA A 155 3.84 8.33 31.84
N GLY A 156 3.27 7.78 32.92
CA GLY A 156 3.51 8.29 34.27
C GLY A 156 4.97 8.17 34.70
N LEU A 157 5.62 7.05 34.39
CA LEU A 157 7.04 6.85 34.66
C LEU A 157 7.92 7.90 33.96
N MET A 158 7.64 8.19 32.69
CA MET A 158 8.41 9.14 31.88
C MET A 158 8.39 10.55 32.48
N VAL A 159 7.25 10.96 33.03
CA VAL A 159 7.09 12.28 33.64
C VAL A 159 7.69 12.32 35.05
N ASP A 160 7.49 11.28 35.85
CA ASP A 160 7.83 11.29 37.27
C ASP A 160 9.34 11.07 37.56
N TYR A 161 10.04 10.26 36.73
CA TYR A 161 11.37 9.73 37.09
C TYR A 161 12.49 10.11 36.11
N LEU A 162 12.18 10.71 34.95
CA LEU A 162 13.17 10.88 33.89
C LEU A 162 13.55 12.35 33.69
N PRO A 163 14.86 12.66 33.55
CA PRO A 163 15.35 14.03 33.48
C PRO A 163 15.00 14.72 32.17
N ASP A 164 14.98 13.98 31.05
CA ASP A 164 14.66 14.48 29.72
C ASP A 164 13.51 13.66 29.09
N PRO A 165 12.24 14.02 29.36
CA PRO A 165 11.10 13.32 28.78
C PRO A 165 10.99 13.52 27.25
N GLY A 166 11.58 14.58 26.68
CA GLY A 166 11.50 14.88 25.25
C GLY A 166 12.30 13.90 24.38
N ALA A 167 13.57 13.67 24.73
CA ALA A 167 14.42 12.70 24.02
C ALA A 167 13.88 11.25 24.11
N ILE A 168 13.17 10.96 25.20
CA ILE A 168 12.52 9.66 25.41
C ILE A 168 11.27 9.53 24.56
N GLY A 169 10.47 10.60 24.44
CA GLY A 169 9.38 10.68 23.47
C GLY A 169 9.84 10.40 22.03
N ALA A 170 10.98 10.97 21.61
CA ALA A 170 11.56 10.68 20.30
C ALA A 170 12.00 9.21 20.16
N SER A 171 12.59 8.64 21.22
CA SER A 171 12.99 7.23 21.25
C SER A 171 11.78 6.29 21.15
N ILE A 172 10.68 6.62 21.81
CA ILE A 172 9.41 5.90 21.75
C ILE A 172 8.82 5.98 20.34
N ALA A 173 8.82 7.15 19.69
CA ALA A 173 8.32 7.32 18.33
C ALA A 173 9.12 6.47 17.32
N TYR A 174 10.45 6.45 17.46
CA TYR A 174 11.33 5.63 16.64
C TYR A 174 11.11 4.12 16.88
N ALA A 175 11.01 3.70 18.14
CA ALA A 175 10.68 2.33 18.53
C ALA A 175 9.31 1.89 18.02
N PHE A 176 8.31 2.77 18.10
CA PHE A 176 6.98 2.53 17.56
C PHE A 176 7.03 2.27 16.06
N ARG A 177 7.80 3.05 15.28
CA ARG A 177 7.95 2.82 13.83
C ARG A 177 8.60 1.47 13.51
N ILE A 178 9.58 1.04 14.30
CA ILE A 178 10.18 -0.30 14.12
C ILE A 178 9.16 -1.40 14.42
N GLY A 179 8.49 -1.32 15.58
CA GLY A 179 7.51 -2.33 15.98
C GLY A 179 6.27 -2.35 15.09
N ALA A 180 5.75 -1.20 14.68
CA ALA A 180 4.52 -1.07 13.89
C ALA A 180 4.72 -1.18 12.37
N SER A 181 5.91 -0.85 11.86
CA SER A 181 6.13 -0.75 10.41
C SER A 181 7.26 -1.64 9.92
N VAL A 182 8.43 -1.68 10.56
CA VAL A 182 9.56 -2.50 10.08
C VAL A 182 9.25 -4.00 10.20
N ILE A 183 8.86 -4.47 11.38
CA ILE A 183 8.67 -5.90 11.59
C ILE A 183 7.43 -6.42 10.83
N PRO A 184 6.21 -5.84 11.00
CA PRO A 184 5.06 -6.24 10.21
C PRO A 184 5.25 -5.98 8.71
N GLY A 185 5.73 -4.80 8.35
CA GLY A 185 5.86 -4.37 6.96
C GLY A 185 6.98 -5.09 6.23
N LEU A 186 8.25 -4.92 6.62
CA LEU A 186 9.38 -5.52 5.88
C LEU A 186 9.49 -7.03 6.07
N ILE A 187 9.42 -7.51 7.31
CA ILE A 187 9.72 -8.92 7.60
C ILE A 187 8.52 -9.78 7.25
N ILE A 188 7.35 -9.48 7.81
CA ILE A 188 6.18 -10.36 7.67
C ILE A 188 5.50 -10.14 6.31
N MET A 189 5.04 -8.93 6.01
CA MET A 189 4.35 -8.67 4.75
C MET A 189 5.32 -8.70 3.56
N GLY A 190 6.46 -7.99 3.65
CA GLY A 190 7.39 -7.84 2.52
C GLY A 190 8.09 -9.14 2.16
N TRP A 191 8.78 -9.73 3.13
CA TRP A 191 9.57 -10.94 2.90
C TRP A 191 8.74 -12.22 3.05
N TRP A 192 8.07 -12.46 4.18
CA TRP A 192 7.39 -13.73 4.41
C TRP A 192 6.18 -13.95 3.50
N ILE A 193 5.45 -12.91 3.13
CA ILE A 193 4.30 -13.00 2.23
C ILE A 193 4.69 -12.57 0.81
N GLY A 194 5.30 -11.40 0.65
CA GLY A 194 5.57 -10.81 -0.66
C GLY A 194 6.80 -11.34 -1.38
N GLY A 195 7.68 -12.09 -0.72
CA GLY A 195 8.91 -12.60 -1.34
C GLY A 195 9.91 -11.52 -1.75
N VAL A 196 9.94 -10.39 -1.03
CA VAL A 196 10.88 -9.27 -1.29
C VAL A 196 11.77 -9.04 -0.05
N PRO A 197 13.11 -8.98 -0.18
CA PRO A 197 13.91 -9.04 -1.41
C PRO A 197 14.31 -10.46 -1.86
N PHE A 198 13.91 -11.47 -1.09
CA PHE A 198 14.20 -12.88 -1.36
C PHE A 198 12.90 -13.67 -1.43
N GLU A 199 12.92 -14.85 -2.03
CA GLU A 199 11.79 -15.78 -2.00
C GLU A 199 11.23 -15.98 -0.58
N SER A 200 9.90 -16.14 -0.52
CA SER A 200 9.21 -16.39 0.74
C SER A 200 9.74 -17.68 1.37
N PRO A 201 10.13 -17.67 2.66
CA PRO A 201 10.49 -18.89 3.38
C PRO A 201 9.29 -19.80 3.67
N PHE A 202 8.06 -19.36 3.34
CA PHE A 202 6.82 -20.11 3.50
C PHE A 202 6.24 -20.55 2.15
N LEU A 203 7.05 -20.56 1.09
CA LEU A 203 6.63 -21.05 -0.21
C LEU A 203 6.51 -22.58 -0.19
N VAL A 204 5.33 -23.11 -0.47
CA VAL A 204 5.03 -24.52 -0.63
C VAL A 204 4.25 -24.69 -1.94
N ASP A 205 4.77 -25.52 -2.85
CA ASP A 205 4.15 -25.78 -4.17
C ASP A 205 3.83 -24.49 -4.98
N GLY A 206 4.71 -23.49 -4.90
CA GLY A 206 4.58 -22.21 -5.62
C GLY A 206 3.57 -21.23 -5.01
N LYS A 207 3.00 -21.53 -3.83
CA LYS A 207 2.10 -20.63 -3.09
C LYS A 207 2.60 -20.40 -1.66
N VAL A 208 2.30 -19.23 -1.11
CA VAL A 208 2.69 -18.91 0.27
C VAL A 208 1.73 -19.58 1.25
N GLU A 209 2.26 -20.37 2.17
CA GLU A 209 1.49 -21.01 3.24
C GLU A 209 1.19 -19.99 4.35
N LEU A 210 0.05 -19.30 4.22
CA LEU A 210 -0.38 -18.23 5.14
C LEU A 210 -0.53 -18.69 6.60
N ASP A 211 -0.97 -19.92 6.85
CA ASP A 211 -1.10 -20.45 8.21
C ASP A 211 0.27 -20.59 8.90
N GLY A 212 1.30 -20.99 8.13
CA GLY A 212 2.69 -21.01 8.59
C GLY A 212 3.21 -19.61 8.94
N VAL A 213 2.92 -18.62 8.09
CA VAL A 213 3.27 -17.20 8.33
C VAL A 213 2.61 -16.70 9.63
N LEU A 214 1.31 -16.95 9.81
CA LEU A 214 0.58 -16.55 11.02
C LEU A 214 1.19 -17.18 12.27
N PHE A 215 1.50 -18.47 12.24
CA PHE A 215 2.12 -19.17 13.37
C PHE A 215 3.49 -18.57 13.72
N ALA A 216 4.36 -18.37 12.72
CA ALA A 216 5.68 -17.77 12.91
C ALA A 216 5.59 -16.32 13.44
N ALA A 217 4.62 -15.54 12.94
CA ALA A 217 4.40 -14.16 13.39
C ALA A 217 3.96 -14.10 14.86
N ASN A 218 3.08 -15.02 15.29
CA ASN A 218 2.69 -15.13 16.70
C ASN A 218 3.88 -15.49 17.61
N ILE A 219 4.79 -16.38 17.17
CA ILE A 219 6.02 -16.68 17.90
C ILE A 219 6.90 -15.43 18.02
N LEU A 220 7.08 -14.70 16.93
CA LEU A 220 7.88 -13.47 16.92
C LEU A 220 7.30 -12.40 17.87
N ILE A 221 5.98 -12.24 17.88
CA ILE A 221 5.24 -11.39 18.82
C ILE A 221 5.50 -11.83 20.27
N LEU A 222 5.39 -13.13 20.57
CA LEU A 222 5.62 -13.66 21.91
C LEU A 222 7.07 -13.46 22.37
N ILE A 223 8.05 -13.64 21.49
CA ILE A 223 9.47 -13.36 21.78
C ILE A 223 9.67 -11.87 22.10
N GLY A 224 9.10 -10.98 21.29
CA GLY A 224 9.18 -9.54 21.52
C GLY A 224 8.58 -9.14 22.87
N LEU A 225 7.39 -9.64 23.20
CA LEU A 225 6.72 -9.37 24.47
C LEU A 225 7.42 -10.01 25.67
N ALA A 226 7.99 -11.20 25.53
CA ALA A 226 8.83 -11.81 26.55
C ALA A 226 10.09 -10.96 26.81
N GLY A 227 10.69 -10.40 25.76
CA GLY A 227 11.78 -9.43 25.88
C GLY A 227 11.36 -8.17 26.65
N ALA A 228 10.18 -7.62 26.35
CA ALA A 228 9.63 -6.49 27.09
C ALA A 228 9.34 -6.83 28.56
N LEU A 229 8.88 -8.05 28.86
CA LEU A 229 8.70 -8.53 30.22
C LEU A 229 10.03 -8.60 30.97
N VAL A 230 11.07 -9.15 30.35
CA VAL A 230 12.43 -9.17 30.93
C VAL A 230 12.92 -7.75 31.20
N LEU A 231 12.78 -6.84 30.24
CA LEU A 231 13.14 -5.42 30.43
C LEU A 231 12.37 -4.80 31.60
N ALA A 232 11.06 -5.01 31.69
CA ALA A 232 10.24 -4.53 32.81
C ALA A 232 10.64 -5.16 34.17
N LEU A 233 11.15 -6.39 34.18
CA LEU A 233 11.65 -7.06 35.39
C LEU A 233 13.03 -6.56 35.82
N LEU A 234 13.92 -6.24 34.88
CA LEU A 234 15.25 -5.69 35.15
C LEU A 234 15.19 -4.24 35.64
N MET A 235 14.12 -3.53 35.31
CA MET A 235 13.97 -2.12 35.62
C MET A 235 13.75 -1.82 37.11
N ARG A 236 14.38 -0.76 37.62
CA ARG A 236 14.06 -0.09 38.87
C ARG A 236 13.69 1.38 38.59
N GLU A 237 12.65 1.89 39.25
CA GLU A 237 12.10 3.23 38.98
C GLU A 237 13.06 4.38 39.34
N GLY A 238 13.96 4.17 40.32
CA GLY A 238 14.90 5.20 40.76
C GLY A 238 14.28 6.23 41.71
N ALA A 239 14.99 7.34 41.92
CA ALA A 239 14.51 8.48 42.69
C ALA A 239 13.52 9.30 41.85
N ARG A 240 12.45 9.81 42.48
CA ARG A 240 11.45 10.63 41.80
C ARG A 240 12.01 12.03 41.58
N LEU A 241 11.92 12.52 40.34
CA LEU A 241 12.36 13.86 39.96
C LEU A 241 11.20 14.87 39.98
N ARG A 242 9.96 14.44 39.66
CA ARG A 242 8.79 15.32 39.51
C ARG A 242 7.49 14.62 39.97
N GLY A 243 6.44 15.41 40.20
CA GLY A 243 5.08 14.93 40.52
C GLY A 243 4.76 14.81 42.03
N PRO A 244 3.54 14.40 42.41
CA PRO A 244 3.11 14.37 43.81
C PRO A 244 3.94 13.38 44.65
N GLY A 245 4.45 13.86 45.79
CA GLY A 245 5.27 13.08 46.72
C GLY A 245 6.73 12.93 46.29
N VAL A 246 7.37 14.00 45.80
CA VAL A 246 8.85 14.13 45.78
C VAL A 246 9.36 13.98 47.21
N ASP A 247 10.50 13.32 47.39
CA ASP A 247 11.13 13.19 48.72
C ASP A 247 11.23 14.57 49.37
N SER A 248 10.83 14.67 50.64
CA SER A 248 10.36 15.85 51.36
C SER A 248 11.28 17.09 51.41
N LEU A 249 12.44 17.07 50.76
CA LEU A 249 13.41 18.15 50.72
C LEU A 249 13.21 19.10 49.52
N ASP A 250 12.54 18.66 48.44
CA ASP A 250 12.36 19.43 47.20
C ASP A 250 10.89 19.52 46.75
N GLN A 251 9.94 19.64 47.70
CA GLN A 251 8.56 19.95 47.33
C GLN A 251 8.51 21.39 46.78
N GLY A 252 8.44 21.53 45.46
CA GLY A 252 8.12 22.79 44.82
C GLY A 252 6.85 23.40 45.44
N PRO A 253 6.77 24.74 45.55
CA PRO A 253 5.75 25.42 46.35
C PRO A 253 4.32 24.97 46.01
N VAL A 254 3.52 24.69 47.04
CA VAL A 254 2.11 24.30 46.90
C VAL A 254 1.26 25.56 46.98
N ALA A 255 0.30 25.71 46.07
CA ALA A 255 -0.61 26.85 46.09
C ALA A 255 -1.50 26.81 47.35
N ALA A 256 -1.79 27.98 47.92
CA ALA A 256 -2.69 28.09 49.07
C ALA A 256 -4.16 27.88 48.67
N THR A 257 -4.52 28.23 47.43
CA THR A 257 -5.87 28.05 46.89
C THR A 257 -5.86 27.37 45.52
N VAL A 258 -7.04 26.90 45.09
CA VAL A 258 -7.23 26.29 43.77
C VAL A 258 -7.05 27.35 42.68
N GLU A 259 -7.52 28.57 42.91
CA GLU A 259 -7.42 29.70 41.98
C GLU A 259 -5.97 30.12 41.73
N GLU A 260 -5.13 30.06 42.77
CA GLU A 260 -3.70 30.36 42.67
C GLU A 260 -2.97 29.26 41.86
N ALA A 261 -3.34 27.98 42.05
CA ALA A 261 -2.82 26.87 41.23
C ALA A 261 -3.31 26.90 39.77
N GLU A 262 -4.45 27.53 39.48
CA GLU A 262 -4.96 27.75 38.13
C GLU A 262 -4.19 28.85 37.39
N GLN A 263 -3.79 29.89 38.10
CA GLN A 263 -3.07 31.04 37.53
C GLN A 263 -1.57 30.80 37.40
N ASN A 264 -0.98 30.00 38.30
CA ASN A 264 0.43 29.67 38.27
C ASN A 264 0.65 28.16 38.10
N SER A 265 1.12 27.76 36.92
CA SER A 265 1.43 26.37 36.58
C SER A 265 2.64 25.81 37.33
N GLU A 266 3.48 26.64 37.92
CA GLU A 266 4.64 26.22 38.71
C GLU A 266 4.26 25.75 40.11
N LEU A 267 3.09 26.15 40.62
CA LEU A 267 2.61 25.76 41.95
C LEU A 267 1.89 24.41 41.90
N ASN A 268 2.14 23.55 42.89
CA ASN A 268 1.42 22.29 43.01
C ASN A 268 -0.03 22.51 43.48
N TRP A 269 -0.94 21.61 43.08
CA TRP A 269 -2.32 21.62 43.55
C TRP A 269 -2.41 21.31 45.04
N PRO A 270 -3.35 21.94 45.78
CA PRO A 270 -3.69 21.51 47.13
C PRO A 270 -4.02 20.01 47.21
N GLU A 271 -3.64 19.36 48.32
CA GLU A 271 -3.68 17.89 48.48
C GLU A 271 -5.08 17.28 48.24
N ASN A 272 -6.15 18.05 48.45
CA ASN A 272 -7.54 17.59 48.35
C ASN A 272 -8.29 18.05 47.08
N THR A 273 -7.61 18.67 46.10
CA THR A 273 -8.29 19.16 44.89
C THR A 273 -8.80 17.98 44.04
N PRO A 274 -10.11 17.90 43.74
CA PRO A 274 -10.68 16.84 42.92
C PRO A 274 -10.09 16.80 41.49
N LEU A 275 -9.93 15.60 40.92
CA LEU A 275 -9.41 15.43 39.55
C LEU A 275 -10.23 16.21 38.50
N LYS A 276 -11.55 16.29 38.66
CA LYS A 276 -12.43 17.05 37.78
C LYS A 276 -12.05 18.53 37.74
N THR A 277 -11.68 19.10 38.87
CA THR A 277 -11.26 20.51 38.99
C THR A 277 -9.91 20.71 38.32
N ARG A 278 -8.94 19.83 38.60
CA ARG A 278 -7.61 19.86 37.96
C ARG A 278 -7.70 19.73 36.43
N LEU A 279 -8.58 18.85 35.94
CA LEU A 279 -8.80 18.67 34.50
C LEU A 279 -9.48 19.89 33.87
N LYS A 280 -10.48 20.47 34.53
CA LYS A 280 -11.14 21.69 34.05
C LYS A 280 -10.14 22.85 33.94
N ALA A 281 -9.25 22.96 34.92
CA ALA A 281 -8.18 23.94 34.92
C ALA A 281 -7.18 23.72 33.78
N ALA A 282 -6.79 22.48 33.52
CA ALA A 282 -5.89 22.14 32.42
C ALA A 282 -6.46 22.52 31.04
N PHE A 283 -7.79 22.45 30.88
CA PHE A 283 -8.52 22.89 29.68
C PHE A 283 -9.04 24.33 29.75
N SER A 284 -8.55 25.15 30.69
CA SER A 284 -9.00 26.55 30.85
C SER A 284 -8.55 27.45 29.68
N THR A 285 -7.40 27.15 29.08
CA THR A 285 -6.81 27.99 28.02
C THR A 285 -7.53 27.80 26.68
N ARG A 286 -7.50 28.84 25.83
CA ARG A 286 -8.04 28.76 24.47
C ARG A 286 -7.26 27.74 23.63
N THR A 287 -5.92 27.75 23.72
CA THR A 287 -5.04 26.83 23.00
C THR A 287 -5.33 25.37 23.34
N SER A 288 -5.46 25.01 24.63
CA SER A 288 -5.77 23.63 25.03
C SER A 288 -7.10 23.12 24.46
N ARG A 289 -8.15 23.95 24.44
CA ARG A 289 -9.44 23.58 23.84
C ARG A 289 -9.35 23.46 22.32
N LEU A 290 -8.59 24.34 21.65
CA LEU A 290 -8.33 24.23 20.22
C LEU A 290 -7.54 22.96 19.89
N CYS A 291 -6.56 22.58 20.70
CA CYS A 291 -5.85 21.31 20.56
C CYS A 291 -6.79 20.11 20.65
N LEU A 292 -7.81 20.16 21.51
CA LEU A 292 -8.79 19.08 21.60
C LEU A 292 -9.63 18.97 20.30
N LEU A 293 -9.99 20.11 19.71
CA LEU A 293 -10.66 20.16 18.42
C LEU A 293 -9.75 19.66 17.28
N VAL A 294 -8.48 20.05 17.29
CA VAL A 294 -7.47 19.58 16.32
C VAL A 294 -7.27 18.07 16.44
N ALA A 295 -7.14 17.54 17.67
CA ALA A 295 -7.03 16.11 17.92
C ALA A 295 -8.25 15.34 17.41
N LEU A 296 -9.43 15.96 17.37
CA LEU A 296 -10.64 15.34 16.84
C LEU A 296 -10.75 15.45 15.31
N LEU A 297 -10.27 16.54 14.69
CA LEU A 297 -10.59 16.85 13.28
C LEU A 297 -9.41 16.74 12.30
N VAL A 298 -8.17 16.85 12.76
CA VAL A 298 -7.00 16.71 11.87
C VAL A 298 -6.71 15.25 11.49
N PRO A 299 -6.80 14.26 12.40
CA PRO A 299 -6.61 12.85 12.08
C PRO A 299 -7.70 12.24 11.19
N LEU A 300 -8.62 13.05 10.65
CA LEU A 300 -9.68 12.55 9.80
C LEU A 300 -9.10 11.85 8.53
N GLY A 301 -8.09 12.45 7.89
CA GLY A 301 -7.44 11.82 6.74
C GLY A 301 -6.72 10.49 7.07
N ASP A 302 -6.09 10.43 8.25
CA ASP A 302 -5.32 9.27 8.75
C ASP A 302 -6.18 8.00 8.91
N GLY A 303 -7.46 8.16 9.25
CA GLY A 303 -8.36 7.01 9.36
C GLY A 303 -8.76 6.40 8.01
N PHE A 304 -8.80 7.22 6.97
CA PHE A 304 -9.07 6.73 5.62
C PHE A 304 -7.93 5.90 5.04
N GLU A 305 -6.74 5.96 5.63
CA GLU A 305 -5.62 5.11 5.22
C GLU A 305 -5.93 3.62 5.31
N THR A 306 -6.84 3.23 6.21
CA THR A 306 -7.34 1.86 6.35
C THR A 306 -7.88 1.31 5.02
N TRP A 307 -8.50 2.17 4.21
CA TRP A 307 -9.15 1.82 2.95
C TRP A 307 -8.21 1.79 1.74
N PHE A 308 -7.00 2.34 1.86
CA PHE A 308 -6.11 2.59 0.71
C PHE A 308 -5.73 1.30 -0.01
N ARG A 309 -5.49 0.24 0.77
CA ARG A 309 -5.14 -1.09 0.26
C ARG A 309 -6.21 -1.65 -0.67
N TYR A 310 -7.49 -1.36 -0.42
CA TYR A 310 -8.60 -1.95 -1.19
C TYR A 310 -8.70 -1.38 -2.59
N TYR A 311 -8.22 -0.15 -2.83
CA TYR A 311 -8.04 0.34 -4.21
C TYR A 311 -7.12 -0.59 -5.01
N PHE A 312 -6.03 -1.09 -4.41
CA PHE A 312 -5.11 -2.00 -5.10
C PHE A 312 -5.67 -3.42 -5.22
N LEU A 313 -6.35 -3.90 -4.19
CA LEU A 313 -6.91 -5.25 -4.18
C LEU A 313 -8.14 -5.38 -5.10
N GLU A 314 -9.06 -4.41 -5.07
CA GLU A 314 -10.34 -4.48 -5.79
C GLU A 314 -10.29 -3.82 -7.16
N ASP A 315 -9.88 -2.55 -7.26
CA ASP A 315 -9.90 -1.83 -8.55
C ASP A 315 -8.75 -2.27 -9.47
N LEU A 316 -7.59 -2.59 -8.90
CA LEU A 316 -6.41 -3.02 -9.66
C LEU A 316 -6.20 -4.53 -9.68
N GLY A 317 -7.00 -5.31 -8.95
CA GLY A 317 -6.93 -6.78 -8.92
C GLY A 317 -5.60 -7.34 -8.41
N TRP A 318 -4.92 -6.65 -7.48
CA TRP A 318 -3.64 -7.15 -6.96
C TRP A 318 -3.85 -8.32 -6.01
N SER A 319 -2.96 -9.31 -6.10
CA SER A 319 -2.89 -10.37 -5.10
C SER A 319 -2.32 -9.85 -3.76
N THR A 320 -2.57 -10.60 -2.69
CA THR A 320 -2.01 -10.33 -1.36
C THR A 320 -0.50 -10.29 -1.38
N GLU A 321 0.16 -11.22 -2.06
CA GLU A 321 1.62 -11.30 -2.18
C GLU A 321 2.16 -10.06 -2.88
N ARG A 322 1.53 -9.64 -3.98
CA ARG A 322 1.95 -8.44 -4.70
C ARG A 322 1.83 -7.20 -3.82
N TRP A 323 0.70 -6.98 -3.14
CA TRP A 323 0.55 -5.85 -2.23
C TRP A 323 1.55 -5.91 -1.07
N ALA A 324 1.71 -7.09 -0.47
CA ALA A 324 2.60 -7.31 0.66
C ALA A 324 4.07 -7.05 0.28
N GLY A 325 4.49 -7.41 -0.94
CA GLY A 325 5.80 -7.13 -1.50
C GLY A 325 6.13 -5.63 -1.65
N TRP A 326 5.14 -4.74 -1.59
CA TRP A 326 5.34 -3.27 -1.63
C TRP A 326 5.33 -2.60 -0.26
N SER A 327 5.14 -3.36 0.82
CA SER A 327 5.07 -2.82 2.19
C SER A 327 6.33 -2.04 2.61
N TRP A 328 7.48 -2.32 1.99
CA TRP A 328 8.76 -1.65 2.28
C TRP A 328 8.72 -0.15 2.00
N LEU A 329 7.93 0.29 1.03
CA LEU A 329 7.71 1.72 0.75
C LEU A 329 7.09 2.42 1.95
N PHE A 330 6.12 1.78 2.63
CA PHE A 330 5.45 2.36 3.80
C PHE A 330 6.39 2.47 4.99
N VAL A 331 7.38 1.58 5.10
CA VAL A 331 8.41 1.66 6.14
C VAL A 331 9.31 2.87 5.92
N ILE A 332 9.76 3.10 4.68
CA ILE A 332 10.55 4.28 4.33
C ILE A 332 9.75 5.56 4.59
N ALA A 333 8.50 5.61 4.09
CA ALA A 333 7.61 6.75 4.29
C ALA A 333 7.43 7.07 5.78
N GLY A 334 7.22 6.05 6.62
CA GLY A 334 7.06 6.22 8.06
C GLY A 334 8.30 6.78 8.78
N PHE A 335 9.52 6.45 8.33
CA PHE A 335 10.74 7.06 8.88
C PHE A 335 10.95 8.50 8.39
N LEU A 336 10.65 8.78 7.12
CA LEU A 336 10.65 10.14 6.59
C LEU A 336 9.61 11.03 7.31
N GLY A 337 8.50 10.43 7.75
CA GLY A 337 7.50 11.07 8.60
C GLY A 337 8.02 11.57 9.96
N LEU A 338 9.07 10.96 10.52
CA LEU A 338 9.67 11.41 11.78
C LEU A 338 10.52 12.68 11.64
N ILE A 339 10.80 13.12 10.41
CA ILE A 339 11.57 14.35 10.14
C ILE A 339 10.76 15.60 10.48
N GLY A 340 9.42 15.56 10.35
CA GLY A 340 8.54 16.71 10.60
C GLY A 340 8.71 17.35 11.98
N PRO A 341 8.63 16.58 13.08
CA PRO A 341 8.90 17.10 14.42
C PRO A 341 10.28 17.74 14.55
N ALA A 342 11.32 17.13 13.96
CA ALA A 342 12.66 17.70 13.98
C ALA A 342 12.74 19.03 13.22
N ILE A 343 12.06 19.16 12.07
CA ILE A 343 11.94 20.44 11.34
C ILE A 343 11.24 21.49 12.21
N SER A 344 10.21 21.11 12.96
CA SER A 344 9.44 22.01 13.84
C SER A 344 10.21 22.52 15.07
N ASP A 345 11.37 21.91 15.37
CA ASP A 345 12.27 22.42 16.40
C ASP A 345 13.13 23.59 15.87
N PHE A 346 13.26 23.76 14.54
CA PHE A 346 14.05 24.84 13.92
C PHE A 346 13.22 26.00 13.38
N ILE A 347 11.93 25.76 13.17
CA ILE A 347 10.98 26.73 12.65
C ILE A 347 9.92 26.89 13.72
N ASP A 348 9.38 28.09 13.89
CA ASP A 348 8.21 28.32 14.77
C ASP A 348 7.18 27.20 14.57
N ARG A 349 6.88 26.49 15.66
CA ARG A 349 6.09 25.26 15.64
C ARG A 349 4.70 25.48 15.06
N ARG A 350 4.13 26.67 15.26
CA ARG A 350 2.86 27.05 14.65
C ARG A 350 2.97 27.15 13.14
N LYS A 351 3.98 27.86 12.60
CA LYS A 351 4.23 27.92 11.15
C LYS A 351 4.54 26.55 10.55
N ALA A 352 5.29 25.69 11.25
CA ALA A 352 5.57 24.33 10.82
C ALA A 352 4.27 23.52 10.67
N LEU A 353 3.42 23.50 11.70
CA LEU A 353 2.11 22.82 11.67
C LEU A 353 1.20 23.33 10.55
N MET A 354 1.14 24.64 10.33
CA MET A 354 0.39 25.21 9.21
C MET A 354 0.95 24.74 7.85
N SER A 355 2.27 24.70 7.70
CA SER A 355 2.91 24.30 6.44
C SER A 355 2.69 22.81 6.16
N PHE A 356 2.81 21.96 7.18
CA PHE A 356 2.54 20.52 7.08
C PHE A 356 1.06 20.24 6.80
N ALA A 357 0.14 21.00 7.41
CA ALA A 357 -1.28 20.91 7.11
C ALA A 357 -1.61 21.24 5.65
N ALA A 358 -1.00 22.29 5.09
CA ALA A 358 -1.15 22.63 3.68
C ALA A 358 -0.54 21.56 2.76
N ALA A 359 0.64 21.03 3.10
CA ALA A 359 1.29 19.98 2.34
C ALA A 359 0.46 18.67 2.33
N ALA A 360 -0.06 18.26 3.49
CA ALA A 360 -0.94 17.10 3.61
C ALA A 360 -2.23 17.29 2.81
N MET A 361 -2.86 18.46 2.91
CA MET A 361 -4.05 18.81 2.12
C MET A 361 -3.81 18.66 0.62
N ILE A 362 -2.73 19.25 0.10
CA ILE A 362 -2.38 19.16 -1.33
C ILE A 362 -2.12 17.71 -1.73
N SER A 363 -1.43 16.95 -0.88
CA SER A 363 -1.10 15.54 -1.16
C SER A 363 -2.36 14.67 -1.26
N TYR A 364 -3.34 14.86 -0.37
CA TYR A 364 -4.64 14.17 -0.44
C TYR A 364 -5.43 14.56 -1.71
N LEU A 365 -5.41 15.83 -2.10
CA LEU A 365 -6.05 16.29 -3.34
C LEU A 365 -5.40 15.65 -4.59
N LEU A 366 -4.07 15.57 -4.61
CA LEU A 366 -3.33 14.90 -5.68
C LEU A 366 -3.65 13.40 -5.74
N LEU A 367 -3.70 12.73 -4.59
CA LEU A 367 -4.03 11.31 -4.50
C LEU A 367 -5.45 11.02 -4.99
N GLY A 368 -6.46 11.74 -4.45
CA GLY A 368 -7.84 11.56 -4.84
C GLY A 368 -8.06 11.88 -6.32
N GLY A 369 -7.41 12.93 -6.83
CA GLY A 369 -7.41 13.25 -8.26
C GLY A 369 -6.77 12.17 -9.13
N ALA A 370 -5.63 11.61 -8.72
CA ALA A 370 -4.96 10.52 -9.45
C ALA A 370 -5.83 9.26 -9.53
N MET A 371 -6.52 8.89 -8.44
CA MET A 371 -7.44 7.76 -8.43
C MET A 371 -8.68 8.00 -9.31
N LEU A 372 -9.32 9.18 -9.23
CA LEU A 372 -10.52 9.49 -10.02
C LEU A 372 -10.25 9.56 -11.53
N THR A 373 -9.03 9.97 -11.92
CA THR A 373 -8.63 10.06 -13.33
C THR A 373 -8.10 8.75 -13.88
N GLY A 374 -8.03 7.68 -13.07
CA GLY A 374 -7.51 6.39 -13.50
C GLY A 374 -6.02 6.42 -13.86
N MET A 375 -5.23 7.26 -13.19
CA MET A 375 -3.78 7.32 -13.43
C MET A 375 -3.12 5.98 -13.10
N SER A 376 -1.98 5.72 -13.74
CA SER A 376 -1.19 4.51 -13.52
C SER A 376 -0.91 4.26 -12.03
N TRP A 377 -0.99 2.99 -11.60
CA TRP A 377 -0.86 2.58 -10.21
C TRP A 377 0.38 3.14 -9.49
N TRP A 378 1.50 3.34 -10.19
CA TRP A 378 2.74 3.87 -9.60
C TRP A 378 2.64 5.36 -9.25
N LEU A 379 1.84 6.14 -9.99
CA LEU A 379 1.53 7.54 -9.66
C LEU A 379 0.64 7.60 -8.42
N VAL A 380 -0.37 6.73 -8.34
CA VAL A 380 -1.21 6.59 -7.15
C VAL A 380 -0.36 6.19 -5.94
N MET A 381 0.55 5.23 -6.08
CA MET A 381 1.46 4.83 -5.00
C MET A 381 2.45 5.94 -4.60
N THR A 382 2.95 6.72 -5.57
CA THR A 382 3.88 7.84 -5.29
C THR A 382 3.18 8.96 -4.53
N THR A 383 1.98 9.35 -4.97
CA THR A 383 1.15 10.35 -4.29
C THR A 383 0.73 9.88 -2.89
N TRP A 384 0.50 8.58 -2.72
CA TRP A 384 0.28 7.99 -1.41
C TRP A 384 1.48 8.09 -0.47
N VAL A 385 2.69 7.75 -0.94
CA VAL A 385 3.91 7.93 -0.14
C VAL A 385 4.07 9.39 0.31
N LEU A 386 3.73 10.34 -0.56
CA LEU A 386 3.73 11.77 -0.21
C LEU A 386 2.68 12.10 0.87
N VAL A 387 1.47 11.52 0.78
CA VAL A 387 0.43 11.64 1.81
C VAL A 387 0.92 11.13 3.16
N LEU A 388 1.52 9.93 3.20
CA LEU A 388 2.06 9.35 4.44
C LEU A 388 3.10 10.27 5.08
N ILE A 389 4.08 10.75 4.30
CA ILE A 389 5.15 11.62 4.81
C ILE A 389 4.59 12.92 5.37
N THR A 390 3.73 13.60 4.60
CA THR A 390 3.22 14.93 4.97
C THR A 390 2.20 14.88 6.10
N THR A 391 1.39 13.82 6.15
CA THR A 391 0.43 13.57 7.25
C THR A 391 1.17 13.20 8.53
N ASP A 392 2.23 12.39 8.46
CA ASP A 392 3.09 12.08 9.61
C ASP A 392 3.79 13.34 10.14
N TRP A 393 4.31 14.19 9.25
CA TRP A 393 4.89 15.47 9.66
C TRP A 393 3.90 16.30 10.47
N LEU A 394 2.65 16.33 10.04
CA LEU A 394 1.57 17.03 10.74
C LEU A 394 1.26 16.38 12.09
N ILE A 395 1.00 15.07 12.12
CA ILE A 395 0.50 14.35 13.31
C ILE A 395 1.57 14.27 14.40
N PHE A 396 2.82 13.92 14.07
CA PHE A 396 3.85 13.80 15.10
C PHE A 396 4.26 15.17 15.65
N THR A 397 4.32 16.21 14.81
CA THR A 397 4.58 17.57 15.28
C THR A 397 3.46 18.05 16.19
N PHE A 398 2.22 17.69 15.87
CA PHE A 398 1.08 17.99 16.72
C PHE A 398 1.15 17.23 18.06
N MET A 399 1.54 15.96 18.05
CA MET A 399 1.75 15.17 19.28
C MET A 399 2.85 15.77 20.16
N ALA A 400 3.96 16.22 19.58
CA ALA A 400 5.02 16.93 20.31
C ALA A 400 4.48 18.23 20.95
N SER A 401 3.59 18.93 20.25
CA SER A 401 2.93 20.15 20.76
C SER A 401 2.00 19.86 21.94
N ILE A 402 1.26 18.73 21.93
CA ILE A 402 0.38 18.32 23.04
C ILE A 402 1.18 18.11 24.34
N ILE A 403 2.40 17.57 24.24
CA ILE A 403 3.26 17.33 25.42
C ILE A 403 3.59 18.65 26.11
N GLU A 404 3.92 19.70 25.35
CA GLU A 404 4.27 21.02 25.89
C GLU A 404 3.07 21.77 26.49
N ILE A 405 1.87 21.53 25.96
CA ILE A 405 0.63 22.16 26.45
C ILE A 405 0.06 21.43 27.67
N SER A 406 0.46 20.17 27.89
CA SER A 406 -0.11 19.33 28.93
C SER A 406 0.40 19.71 30.32
N ASP A 407 -0.53 20.05 31.22
CA ASP A 407 -0.21 20.27 32.65
C ASP A 407 0.60 19.09 33.26
N PRO A 408 1.85 19.32 33.69
CA PRO A 408 2.73 18.26 34.20
C PRO A 408 2.19 17.62 35.49
N ARG A 409 1.34 18.32 36.25
CA ARG A 409 0.79 17.85 37.54
C ARG A 409 -0.25 16.74 37.37
N ILE A 410 -0.87 16.63 36.19
CA ILE A 410 -1.83 15.57 35.81
C ILE A 410 -1.52 15.00 34.41
N ALA A 411 -0.23 14.93 34.06
CA ALA A 411 0.24 14.67 32.70
C ALA A 411 -0.38 13.42 32.06
N ALA A 412 -0.40 12.28 32.76
CA ALA A 412 -0.96 11.03 32.24
C ALA A 412 -2.45 11.17 31.91
N THR A 413 -3.22 11.86 32.75
CA THR A 413 -4.65 12.07 32.54
C THR A 413 -4.92 13.09 31.44
N HIS A 414 -4.22 14.24 31.43
CA HIS A 414 -4.46 15.31 30.45
C HIS A 414 -4.01 14.90 29.04
N MET A 415 -2.81 14.33 28.91
CA MET A 415 -2.33 13.76 27.63
C MET A 415 -3.22 12.61 27.17
N GLY A 416 -3.67 11.77 28.10
CA GLY A 416 -4.59 10.67 27.82
C GLY A 416 -5.92 11.13 27.20
N VAL A 417 -6.40 12.33 27.54
CA VAL A 417 -7.62 12.91 26.92
C VAL A 417 -7.37 13.24 25.45
N TYR A 418 -6.32 14.00 25.12
CA TYR A 418 -6.01 14.32 23.72
C TYR A 418 -5.81 13.06 22.88
N GLN A 419 -5.05 12.11 23.41
CA GLN A 419 -4.78 10.86 22.70
C GLN A 419 -6.02 9.98 22.52
N SER A 420 -6.97 10.01 23.47
CA SER A 420 -8.25 9.29 23.31
C SER A 420 -9.11 9.94 22.27
N VAL A 421 -9.20 11.28 22.27
CA VAL A 421 -9.95 12.03 21.26
C VAL A 421 -9.37 11.78 19.87
N GLN A 422 -8.04 11.73 19.76
CA GLN A 422 -7.35 11.36 18.53
C GLN A 422 -7.66 9.94 18.09
N ALA A 423 -7.60 8.95 19.00
CA ALA A 423 -7.95 7.57 18.67
C ALA A 423 -9.42 7.45 18.22
N ILE A 424 -10.36 8.13 18.89
CA ILE A 424 -11.76 8.19 18.48
C ILE A 424 -11.89 8.78 17.07
N SER A 425 -11.13 9.84 16.77
CA SER A 425 -11.11 10.45 15.43
C SER A 425 -10.60 9.48 14.36
N SER A 426 -9.33 9.10 14.44
CA SER A 426 -8.65 8.36 13.37
C SER A 426 -9.21 6.96 13.18
N THR A 427 -9.80 6.35 14.20
CA THR A 427 -10.28 4.96 14.10
C THR A 427 -11.79 4.84 14.15
N THR A 428 -12.49 5.62 14.99
CA THR A 428 -13.96 5.45 15.17
C THR A 428 -14.79 6.23 14.18
N LEU A 429 -14.55 7.53 14.10
CA LEU A 429 -15.33 8.37 13.20
C LEU A 429 -14.95 8.07 11.75
N MET A 430 -13.67 7.91 11.46
CA MET A 430 -13.19 7.83 10.09
C MET A 430 -13.42 6.51 9.39
N VAL A 431 -13.31 5.39 10.08
CA VAL A 431 -13.60 4.12 9.42
C VAL A 431 -15.09 4.01 9.10
N LEU A 432 -15.98 4.45 10.01
CA LEU A 432 -17.43 4.49 9.76
C LEU A 432 -17.82 5.51 8.68
N PHE A 433 -17.25 6.72 8.73
CA PHE A 433 -17.52 7.71 7.69
C PHE A 433 -16.92 7.30 6.35
N GLY A 434 -15.75 6.66 6.33
CA GLY A 434 -15.13 6.15 5.13
C GLY A 434 -15.97 5.07 4.48
N GLN A 435 -16.45 4.11 5.27
CA GLN A 435 -17.40 3.10 4.81
C GLN A 435 -18.69 3.73 4.26
N LEU A 436 -19.26 4.71 4.98
CA LEU A 436 -20.46 5.41 4.54
C LEU A 436 -20.22 6.15 3.22
N ILE A 437 -19.09 6.84 3.09
CA ILE A 437 -18.71 7.54 1.86
C ILE A 437 -18.59 6.54 0.71
N LEU A 438 -17.83 5.46 0.88
CA LEU A 438 -17.67 4.42 -0.15
C LEU A 438 -19.03 3.83 -0.57
N LYS A 439 -19.91 3.51 0.39
CA LYS A 439 -21.28 3.05 0.09
C LYS A 439 -22.11 4.08 -0.67
N LEU A 440 -21.99 5.36 -0.34
CA LEU A 440 -22.71 6.44 -1.00
C LEU A 440 -22.14 6.78 -2.38
N THR A 441 -20.87 6.50 -2.62
CA THR A 441 -20.15 6.82 -3.86
C THR A 441 -19.88 5.60 -4.74
N ASN A 442 -20.51 4.47 -4.43
CA ASN A 442 -20.34 3.20 -5.16
C ASN A 442 -18.86 2.78 -5.23
N ASP A 443 -18.21 2.72 -4.07
CA ASP A 443 -16.80 2.38 -3.84
C ASP A 443 -15.79 3.29 -4.55
N SER A 444 -16.12 4.57 -4.74
CA SER A 444 -15.19 5.56 -5.27
C SER A 444 -14.11 5.96 -4.23
N TYR A 445 -12.99 5.21 -4.22
CA TYR A 445 -11.82 5.50 -3.38
C TYR A 445 -11.23 6.90 -3.61
N GLY A 446 -11.22 7.38 -4.86
CA GLY A 446 -10.74 8.73 -5.15
C GLY A 446 -11.55 9.83 -4.46
N THR A 447 -12.88 9.66 -4.37
CA THR A 447 -13.75 10.61 -3.67
C THR A 447 -13.47 10.60 -2.16
N LEU A 448 -13.22 9.42 -1.59
CA LEU A 448 -12.82 9.27 -0.18
C LEU A 448 -11.55 10.08 0.13
N TYR A 449 -10.51 9.95 -0.70
CA TYR A 449 -9.25 10.67 -0.48
C TYR A 449 -9.31 12.17 -0.79
N LEU A 450 -10.20 12.61 -1.69
CA LEU A 450 -10.48 14.04 -1.83
C LEU A 450 -11.11 14.62 -0.55
N LEU A 451 -12.04 13.90 0.07
CA LEU A 451 -12.68 14.32 1.33
C LEU A 451 -11.70 14.28 2.51
N ALA A 452 -10.69 13.41 2.47
CA ALA A 452 -9.61 13.35 3.46
C ALA A 452 -8.89 14.70 3.65
N ALA A 453 -8.78 15.51 2.58
CA ALA A 453 -8.12 16.81 2.59
C ALA A 453 -8.79 17.82 3.53
N ILE A 454 -10.06 17.61 3.92
CA ILE A 454 -10.79 18.47 4.85
C ILE A 454 -10.13 18.48 6.24
N GLY A 455 -9.60 17.35 6.71
CA GLY A 455 -8.96 17.26 8.02
C GLY A 455 -7.75 18.21 8.15
N PRO A 456 -6.73 18.10 7.27
CA PRO A 456 -5.62 19.03 7.23
C PRO A 456 -6.03 20.48 6.95
N LEU A 457 -7.05 20.72 6.11
CA LEU A 457 -7.58 22.07 5.88
C LEU A 457 -8.12 22.71 7.17
N ILE A 458 -8.93 21.98 7.94
CA ILE A 458 -9.41 22.42 9.24
C ILE A 458 -8.23 22.65 10.19
N GLY A 459 -7.26 21.74 10.20
CA GLY A 459 -6.02 21.89 10.94
C GLY A 459 -5.35 23.23 10.66
N PHE A 460 -5.10 23.55 9.39
CA PHE A 460 -4.51 24.81 8.96
C PHE A 460 -5.22 26.05 9.56
N LEU A 461 -6.56 26.05 9.51
CA LEU A 461 -7.38 27.13 10.07
C LEU A 461 -7.27 27.23 11.60
N LEU A 462 -7.20 26.09 12.29
CA LEU A 462 -7.10 26.03 13.75
C LEU A 462 -5.69 26.38 14.26
N PHE A 463 -4.62 25.91 13.59
CA PHE A 463 -3.23 26.27 13.94
C PHE A 463 -2.99 27.78 13.83
N LYS A 464 -3.69 28.46 12.91
CA LYS A 464 -3.66 29.91 12.82
C LYS A 464 -4.18 30.61 14.07
N GLU A 465 -5.08 30.01 14.83
CA GLU A 465 -5.68 30.63 16.03
C GLU A 465 -4.97 30.23 17.34
N MET A 466 -4.02 29.29 17.29
CA MET A 466 -3.32 28.80 18.46
C MET A 466 -2.10 29.65 18.82
N GLN A 467 -1.86 29.78 20.12
CA GLN A 467 -0.65 30.34 20.69
C GLN A 467 0.21 29.17 21.15
N LEU A 468 1.21 28.82 20.35
CA LEU A 468 2.24 27.85 20.71
C LEU A 468 3.51 28.60 21.08
N THR A 469 4.29 28.05 22.01
CA THR A 469 5.59 28.57 22.40
C THR A 469 6.50 28.67 21.18
N ASP A 470 7.19 29.80 21.00
CA ASP A 470 8.24 29.93 19.99
C ASP A 470 9.34 28.92 20.37
N SER A 471 9.45 27.82 19.61
CA SER A 471 10.55 26.85 19.73
C SER A 471 11.92 27.44 19.34
N SER A 472 12.00 28.75 19.05
CA SER A 472 13.19 29.43 18.55
C SER A 472 14.34 29.55 19.57
N GLU A 473 14.25 28.91 20.73
CA GLU A 473 15.35 28.83 21.70
C GLU A 473 16.35 27.70 21.42
N LYS A 474 16.00 26.66 20.64
CA LYS A 474 17.03 25.75 20.10
C LYS A 474 17.74 26.46 18.97
N ASN A 475 18.76 27.23 19.34
CA ASN A 475 19.59 27.99 18.43
C ASN A 475 20.09 27.02 17.34
N LEU A 476 19.88 27.35 16.06
CA LEU A 476 20.38 26.55 14.93
C LEU A 476 21.88 26.22 15.10
N ASN A 477 22.58 27.09 15.83
CA ASN A 477 23.95 26.95 16.29
C ASN A 477 24.22 25.70 17.15
N ASP A 478 23.28 25.19 17.96
CA ASP A 478 23.48 24.01 18.80
C ASP A 478 23.42 22.71 18.00
N VAL A 479 22.46 22.58 17.09
CA VAL A 479 22.40 21.43 16.17
C VAL A 479 23.56 21.50 15.19
N LYS A 480 23.91 22.69 14.71
CA LYS A 480 25.11 22.88 13.92
C LYS A 480 26.36 22.51 14.70
N ARG A 481 26.51 22.89 15.97
CA ARG A 481 27.63 22.45 16.82
C ARG A 481 27.65 20.94 16.97
N ALA A 482 26.50 20.28 17.14
CA ALA A 482 26.40 18.83 17.21
C ALA A 482 26.77 18.15 15.87
N LEU A 483 26.31 18.70 14.74
CA LEU A 483 26.62 18.23 13.39
C LEU A 483 28.11 18.42 13.06
N VAL A 484 28.66 19.61 13.35
CA VAL A 484 30.08 19.92 13.21
C VAL A 484 30.92 19.00 14.10
N SER A 485 30.54 18.81 15.37
CA SER A 485 31.22 17.92 16.31
C SER A 485 31.18 16.45 15.86
N GLY A 486 30.02 15.97 15.38
CA GLY A 486 29.88 14.62 14.85
C GLY A 486 30.69 14.41 13.56
N THR A 487 30.65 15.41 12.66
CA THR A 487 31.42 15.39 11.41
C THR A 487 32.93 15.49 11.68
N ASP A 488 33.35 16.29 12.66
CA ASP A 488 34.72 16.35 13.15
C ASP A 488 35.19 14.99 13.67
N LYS A 489 34.41 14.34 14.53
CA LYS A 489 34.74 12.98 15.04
C LYS A 489 34.90 11.96 13.91
N MET A 490 34.16 12.12 12.82
CA MET A 490 34.27 11.27 11.64
C MET A 490 35.52 11.60 10.79
N LEU A 491 35.79 12.90 10.56
CA LEU A 491 36.84 13.38 9.66
C LEU A 491 38.22 13.54 10.31
N VAL A 492 38.35 13.56 11.64
CA VAL A 492 39.63 13.48 12.36
C VAL A 492 40.42 12.22 12.00
N LYS A 493 39.74 11.18 11.48
CA LYS A 493 40.38 9.96 10.95
C LYS A 493 40.96 10.13 9.54
N VAL A 494 40.74 11.28 8.88
CA VAL A 494 41.21 11.59 7.53
C VAL A 494 42.54 12.35 7.60
N PRO A 495 43.62 11.86 6.97
CA PRO A 495 44.93 12.52 7.02
C PRO A 495 44.87 13.97 6.52
N GLY A 496 45.38 14.90 7.32
CA GLY A 496 45.47 16.33 6.97
C GLY A 496 44.24 17.17 7.31
N PHE A 497 43.14 16.58 7.77
CA PHE A 497 41.94 17.34 8.16
C PHE A 497 42.17 18.24 9.37
N ASP A 498 42.93 17.76 10.36
CA ASP A 498 43.27 18.51 11.58
C ASP A 498 44.07 19.79 11.30
N SER A 499 44.70 19.89 10.13
CA SER A 499 45.49 21.07 9.70
C SER A 499 44.68 22.16 9.00
N LEU A 500 43.38 21.95 8.79
CA LEU A 500 42.51 22.88 8.09
C LEU A 500 41.78 23.80 9.07
N GLU A 501 41.73 25.09 8.75
CA GLU A 501 41.06 26.11 9.55
C GLU A 501 39.99 26.89 8.75
N GLY A 502 39.03 27.46 9.49
CA GLY A 502 38.01 28.36 8.96
C GLY A 502 37.23 27.79 7.78
N GLN A 503 37.11 28.59 6.72
CA GLN A 503 36.29 28.28 5.55
C GLN A 503 36.75 27.02 4.79
N LYS A 504 38.04 26.67 4.82
CA LYS A 504 38.54 25.46 4.15
C LYS A 504 38.08 24.18 4.86
N ARG A 505 38.01 24.22 6.20
CA ARG A 505 37.52 23.10 7.02
C ARG A 505 36.01 22.89 6.83
N SER A 506 35.22 23.96 6.86
CA SER A 506 33.77 23.87 6.63
C SER A 506 33.44 23.41 5.20
N THR A 507 34.22 23.84 4.20
CA THR A 507 34.08 23.37 2.82
C THR A 507 34.37 21.87 2.72
N MET A 508 35.42 21.38 3.38
CA MET A 508 35.74 19.95 3.37
C MET A 508 34.69 19.09 4.09
N MET A 509 34.09 19.59 5.18
CA MET A 509 32.96 18.94 5.83
C MET A 509 31.71 18.89 4.95
N ALA A 510 31.41 19.98 4.21
CA ALA A 510 30.30 20.03 3.27
C ALA A 510 30.51 19.07 2.10
N VAL A 511 31.74 18.97 1.59
CA VAL A 511 32.15 17.98 0.58
C VAL A 511 31.99 16.57 1.13
N ALA A 512 32.33 16.30 2.38
CA ALA A 512 32.13 14.99 3.00
C ALA A 512 30.64 14.58 3.05
N TRP A 513 29.75 15.50 3.42
CA TRP A 513 28.30 15.25 3.38
C TRP A 513 27.75 15.08 1.94
N GLY A 514 28.30 15.82 0.97
CA GLY A 514 28.00 15.64 -0.44
C GLY A 514 28.46 14.27 -0.98
N LEU A 515 29.64 13.80 -0.56
CA LEU A 515 30.18 12.48 -0.90
C LEU A 515 29.38 11.37 -0.23
N ILE A 516 28.97 11.54 1.04
CA ILE A 516 28.07 10.60 1.74
C ILE A 516 26.75 10.50 0.99
N GLY A 517 26.17 11.63 0.57
CA GLY A 517 24.96 11.64 -0.26
C GLY A 517 25.13 10.90 -1.58
N LEU A 518 26.22 11.15 -2.30
CA LEU A 518 26.55 10.44 -3.55
C LEU A 518 26.76 8.95 -3.35
N VAL A 519 27.45 8.52 -2.29
CA VAL A 519 27.66 7.11 -1.96
C VAL A 519 26.34 6.44 -1.59
N LEU A 520 25.48 7.10 -0.82
CA LEU A 520 24.17 6.57 -0.46
C LEU A 520 23.26 6.46 -1.70
N VAL A 521 23.23 7.47 -2.58
CA VAL A 521 22.49 7.41 -3.85
C VAL A 521 23.05 6.34 -4.77
N ALA A 522 24.37 6.21 -4.87
CA ALA A 522 25.01 5.17 -5.67
C ALA A 522 24.74 3.76 -5.11
N THR A 523 24.68 3.61 -3.78
CA THR A 523 24.32 2.35 -3.12
C THR A 523 22.85 2.00 -3.38
N VAL A 524 21.97 3.01 -3.33
CA VAL A 524 20.55 2.86 -3.69
C VAL A 524 20.40 2.47 -5.16
N ALA A 525 21.12 3.14 -6.07
CA ALA A 525 21.11 2.83 -7.51
C ALA A 525 21.73 1.45 -7.82
N ALA A 526 22.79 1.05 -7.11
CA ALA A 526 23.36 -0.29 -7.25
C ALA A 526 22.46 -1.38 -6.66
N SER A 527 21.70 -1.07 -5.60
CA SER A 527 20.71 -2.00 -5.04
C SER A 527 19.47 -2.08 -5.92
N SER A 528 19.14 -1.00 -6.64
CA SER A 528 18.00 -0.93 -7.55
C SER A 528 18.16 -1.88 -8.73
N THR A 529 19.39 -2.18 -9.18
CA THR A 529 19.65 -3.14 -10.26
C THR A 529 19.35 -4.58 -9.87
N ALA A 530 19.16 -4.88 -8.58
CA ALA A 530 18.74 -6.19 -8.09
C ALA A 530 17.22 -6.27 -7.83
N MET A 531 16.47 -5.18 -8.04
CA MET A 531 15.03 -5.13 -7.80
C MET A 531 14.26 -5.34 -9.10
N SER A 532 14.31 -6.57 -9.61
CA SER A 532 13.41 -7.07 -10.63
C SER A 532 12.61 -8.23 -10.06
N SER A 533 11.29 -8.20 -10.21
CA SER A 533 10.47 -9.41 -9.99
C SER A 533 10.12 -9.98 -11.33
N GLU A 534 10.38 -11.25 -11.48
CA GLU A 534 9.76 -12.07 -12.50
C GLU A 534 8.35 -12.41 -12.01
N TYR A 535 7.37 -12.33 -12.90
CA TYR A 535 6.01 -12.81 -12.63
C TYR A 535 5.51 -13.53 -13.88
N GLU A 536 4.76 -14.60 -13.65
CA GLU A 536 4.11 -15.34 -14.73
C GLU A 536 2.80 -14.61 -15.09
N SER A 537 2.62 -14.25 -16.35
CA SER A 537 1.34 -13.77 -16.86
C SER A 537 0.78 -14.81 -17.81
N SER A 538 -0.42 -15.30 -17.53
CA SER A 538 -1.19 -16.13 -18.46
C SER A 538 -1.90 -15.21 -19.44
N GLU A 539 -1.59 -15.34 -20.73
CA GLU A 539 -2.40 -14.76 -21.80
C GLU A 539 -3.29 -15.85 -22.39
N GLU A 540 -4.58 -15.54 -22.46
CA GLU A 540 -5.60 -16.42 -23.03
C GLU A 540 -5.91 -15.94 -24.44
N SER A 541 -5.85 -16.84 -25.42
CA SER A 541 -6.27 -16.56 -26.78
C SER A 541 -7.14 -17.70 -27.29
N TRP A 542 -8.19 -17.37 -28.03
CA TRP A 542 -9.06 -18.33 -28.68
C TRP A 542 -8.61 -18.50 -30.12
N SER A 543 -8.56 -19.74 -30.60
CA SER A 543 -8.30 -20.06 -32.01
C SER A 543 -9.32 -21.04 -32.55
N MET A 544 -9.59 -20.97 -33.85
CA MET A 544 -10.47 -21.88 -34.56
C MET A 544 -9.97 -22.08 -35.99
N SER A 545 -10.17 -23.29 -36.51
CA SER A 545 -9.89 -23.63 -37.91
C SER A 545 -11.04 -24.44 -38.48
N PHE A 546 -11.47 -24.15 -39.71
CA PHE A 546 -12.48 -24.96 -40.40
C PHE A 546 -11.95 -26.38 -40.64
N ASN A 547 -12.77 -27.38 -40.32
CA ASN A 547 -12.44 -28.76 -40.64
C ASN A 547 -12.86 -29.03 -42.10
N ASN A 548 -11.90 -29.00 -43.01
CA ASN A 548 -12.12 -29.34 -44.41
C ASN A 548 -12.44 -30.84 -44.52
N SER A 549 -13.50 -31.19 -45.22
CA SER A 549 -13.74 -32.58 -45.58
C SER A 549 -12.77 -32.99 -46.70
N ASP A 550 -12.23 -34.21 -46.64
CA ASP A 550 -11.34 -34.80 -47.67
C ASP A 550 -12.03 -35.03 -49.03
N ASN A 551 -13.29 -34.60 -49.19
CA ASN A 551 -14.08 -34.77 -50.43
C ASN A 551 -13.86 -33.58 -51.37
N GLU A 552 -12.74 -33.61 -52.08
CA GLU A 552 -12.47 -32.74 -53.21
C GLU A 552 -13.25 -33.24 -54.43
N THR A 553 -14.05 -32.37 -55.05
CA THR A 553 -14.72 -32.68 -56.33
C THR A 553 -14.07 -31.90 -57.45
N ASP A 554 -13.39 -32.63 -58.34
CA ASP A 554 -12.81 -32.06 -59.54
C ASP A 554 -13.81 -32.06 -60.69
N MET A 555 -13.96 -30.92 -61.34
CA MET A 555 -14.80 -30.77 -62.54
C MET A 555 -13.99 -30.16 -63.66
N SER A 556 -14.21 -30.65 -64.88
CA SER A 556 -13.53 -30.15 -66.07
C SER A 556 -14.54 -29.75 -67.14
N PHE A 557 -14.46 -28.50 -67.60
CA PHE A 557 -15.32 -27.95 -68.64
C PHE A 557 -14.48 -27.64 -69.88
N THR A 558 -15.07 -27.77 -71.07
CA THR A 558 -14.43 -27.38 -72.34
C THR A 558 -15.39 -26.56 -73.18
N LEU A 559 -15.10 -25.27 -73.33
CA LEU A 559 -16.03 -24.27 -73.88
C LEU A 559 -15.48 -23.61 -75.15
N GLY A 560 -16.30 -23.53 -76.19
CA GLY A 560 -16.09 -22.63 -77.32
C GLY A 560 -16.50 -21.18 -77.00
N PRO A 561 -16.20 -20.22 -77.90
CA PRO A 561 -16.58 -18.82 -77.71
C PRO A 561 -18.11 -18.64 -77.68
N GLY A 562 -18.65 -18.16 -76.57
CA GLY A 562 -20.10 -17.98 -76.38
C GLY A 562 -20.84 -19.23 -75.92
N ASP A 563 -20.12 -20.33 -75.66
CA ASP A 563 -20.70 -21.56 -75.11
C ASP A 563 -20.88 -21.44 -73.59
N SER A 564 -21.85 -22.17 -73.09
CA SER A 564 -22.05 -22.46 -71.67
C SER A 564 -22.08 -23.97 -71.46
N ASP A 565 -21.66 -24.41 -70.29
CA ASP A 565 -21.71 -25.81 -69.86
C ASP A 565 -22.10 -25.86 -68.38
N SER A 566 -22.76 -26.94 -67.97
CA SER A 566 -23.38 -27.07 -66.66
C SER A 566 -23.06 -28.42 -66.05
N SER A 567 -22.68 -28.45 -64.78
CA SER A 567 -22.50 -29.69 -64.03
C SER A 567 -23.27 -29.62 -62.72
N SER A 568 -23.92 -30.71 -62.33
CA SER A 568 -24.58 -30.82 -61.04
C SER A 568 -23.96 -31.91 -60.16
N PHE A 569 -24.00 -31.70 -58.85
CA PHE A 569 -23.53 -32.65 -57.85
C PHE A 569 -24.42 -32.56 -56.60
N ILE A 570 -24.58 -33.66 -55.87
CA ILE A 570 -25.44 -33.74 -54.69
C ILE A 570 -24.56 -33.84 -53.44
N HIS A 571 -24.87 -33.04 -52.42
CA HIS A 571 -24.21 -33.09 -51.12
C HIS A 571 -25.22 -33.25 -49.98
N ASP A 572 -25.05 -34.28 -49.16
CA ASP A 572 -26.06 -34.71 -48.19
C ASP A 572 -26.00 -33.96 -46.84
N VAL A 573 -24.94 -33.18 -46.60
CA VAL A 573 -24.69 -32.48 -45.33
C VAL A 573 -24.57 -30.98 -45.57
N ASN A 574 -25.06 -30.16 -44.65
CA ASN A 574 -24.81 -28.72 -44.65
C ASN A 574 -23.30 -28.47 -44.59
N ALA A 575 -22.79 -27.84 -45.62
CA ALA A 575 -21.38 -27.49 -45.74
C ALA A 575 -21.27 -26.11 -46.37
N VAL A 576 -20.16 -25.46 -46.08
CA VAL A 576 -19.66 -24.32 -46.82
C VAL A 576 -18.93 -24.85 -48.06
N LEU A 577 -19.20 -24.23 -49.22
CA LEU A 577 -18.50 -24.54 -50.46
C LEU A 577 -17.44 -23.48 -50.80
N ALA A 578 -16.23 -23.95 -51.11
CA ALA A 578 -15.17 -23.15 -51.73
C ALA A 578 -14.93 -23.65 -53.16
N VAL A 579 -14.74 -22.72 -54.11
CA VAL A 579 -14.46 -23.03 -55.51
C VAL A 579 -13.13 -22.41 -55.90
N SER A 580 -12.20 -23.24 -56.37
CA SER A 580 -10.88 -22.83 -56.86
C SER A 580 -10.67 -23.28 -58.30
N VAL A 581 -9.91 -22.49 -59.07
CA VAL A 581 -9.54 -22.83 -60.45
C VAL A 581 -8.19 -23.55 -60.41
N VAL A 582 -8.20 -24.87 -60.64
CA VAL A 582 -6.98 -25.71 -60.59
C VAL A 582 -6.10 -25.49 -61.81
N SER A 583 -6.73 -25.42 -62.99
CA SER A 583 -6.01 -25.18 -64.23
C SER A 583 -6.90 -24.59 -65.29
N GLN A 584 -6.31 -23.77 -66.15
CA GLN A 584 -6.95 -23.22 -67.33
C GLN A 584 -6.00 -23.28 -68.51
N SER A 585 -6.47 -23.82 -69.63
CA SER A 585 -5.66 -23.94 -70.83
C SER A 585 -6.49 -23.73 -72.10
N PRO A 586 -6.07 -22.81 -72.99
CA PRO A 586 -6.66 -22.69 -74.30
C PRO A 586 -6.04 -23.70 -75.28
N SER A 587 -6.86 -24.30 -76.15
CA SER A 587 -6.44 -25.36 -77.09
C SER A 587 -5.41 -24.91 -78.14
N CYS A 588 -5.18 -23.60 -78.29
CA CYS A 588 -4.35 -23.02 -79.36
C CYS A 588 -2.97 -22.52 -78.91
N SER A 589 -2.68 -22.48 -77.60
CA SER A 589 -1.44 -21.87 -77.08
C SER A 589 -1.16 -22.35 -75.66
N SER A 590 0.11 -22.59 -75.33
CA SER A 590 0.56 -22.89 -73.95
C SER A 590 0.66 -21.66 -73.05
N THR A 591 0.41 -20.47 -73.60
CA THR A 591 0.37 -19.19 -72.88
C THR A 591 -1.10 -18.85 -72.60
N VAL A 592 -1.46 -18.74 -71.32
CA VAL A 592 -2.80 -18.35 -70.85
C VAL A 592 -3.04 -16.89 -71.26
N GLY A 593 -3.78 -16.67 -72.35
CA GLY A 593 -4.39 -15.37 -72.60
C GLY A 593 -5.68 -15.27 -71.80
N GLN A 594 -5.99 -14.11 -71.22
CA GLN A 594 -7.22 -13.89 -70.44
C GLN A 594 -8.45 -14.31 -71.26
N VAL A 595 -9.20 -15.29 -70.80
CA VAL A 595 -10.45 -15.75 -71.43
C VAL A 595 -11.55 -15.41 -70.44
N GLN A 596 -12.34 -14.38 -70.75
CA GLN A 596 -13.40 -13.96 -69.83
C GLN A 596 -14.51 -15.02 -69.76
N TYR A 597 -14.65 -15.67 -68.60
CA TYR A 597 -15.77 -16.54 -68.25
C TYR A 597 -16.41 -16.08 -66.92
N THR A 598 -17.65 -16.53 -66.70
CA THR A 598 -18.38 -16.34 -65.44
C THR A 598 -18.77 -17.72 -64.93
N ILE A 599 -18.52 -17.97 -63.65
CA ILE A 599 -18.99 -19.16 -62.95
C ILE A 599 -20.24 -18.75 -62.17
N ILE A 600 -21.34 -19.42 -62.41
CA ILE A 600 -22.61 -19.21 -61.71
C ILE A 600 -22.85 -20.45 -60.85
N LEU A 601 -22.80 -20.26 -59.54
CA LEU A 601 -23.14 -21.27 -58.55
C LEU A 601 -24.58 -21.07 -58.13
N THR A 602 -25.40 -22.08 -58.35
CA THR A 602 -26.80 -22.09 -57.89
C THR A 602 -26.92 -23.09 -56.74
N SER A 603 -27.36 -22.61 -55.58
CA SER A 603 -27.51 -23.43 -54.38
C SER A 603 -28.73 -24.35 -54.46
N PRO A 604 -28.75 -25.47 -53.72
CA PRO A 604 -29.84 -26.42 -53.80
C PRO A 604 -31.15 -25.92 -53.19
N THR A 605 -32.21 -26.57 -53.63
CA THR A 605 -33.42 -26.85 -52.87
C THR A 605 -33.06 -27.47 -51.50
N GLU A 606 -33.44 -26.83 -50.38
CA GLU A 606 -33.27 -27.42 -49.04
C GLU A 606 -34.02 -28.75 -48.96
N LEU A 607 -33.35 -29.81 -48.50
CA LEU A 607 -33.99 -31.08 -48.17
C LEU A 607 -34.53 -30.99 -46.73
N VAL A 608 -35.79 -30.56 -46.59
CA VAL A 608 -36.44 -30.45 -45.28
C VAL A 608 -37.14 -31.77 -44.93
N GLU A 609 -36.75 -32.41 -43.83
CA GLU A 609 -37.44 -33.59 -43.32
C GLU A 609 -38.65 -33.18 -42.48
N ALA A 610 -39.84 -33.17 -43.09
CA ALA A 610 -41.10 -32.87 -42.42
C ALA A 610 -41.95 -34.15 -42.29
N GLY A 611 -41.92 -34.78 -41.11
CA GLY A 611 -42.78 -35.93 -40.81
C GLY A 611 -42.37 -37.25 -41.48
N GLY A 612 -41.07 -37.47 -41.71
CA GLY A 612 -40.53 -38.70 -42.31
C GLY A 612 -40.61 -38.75 -43.84
N VAL A 613 -40.87 -37.60 -44.48
CA VAL A 613 -40.81 -37.42 -45.94
C VAL A 613 -39.87 -36.25 -46.21
N ILE A 614 -38.94 -36.45 -47.14
CA ILE A 614 -38.02 -35.42 -47.62
C ILE A 614 -38.77 -34.59 -48.66
N ILE A 615 -38.89 -33.28 -48.42
CA ILE A 615 -39.56 -32.33 -49.33
C ILE A 615 -38.50 -31.36 -49.86
N GLU A 616 -38.51 -31.10 -51.16
CA GLU A 616 -37.66 -30.10 -51.81
C GLU A 616 -38.28 -28.69 -51.64
N GLU A 617 -37.58 -27.78 -50.96
CA GLU A 617 -37.98 -26.37 -50.83
C GLU A 617 -37.00 -25.46 -51.58
N GLN A 618 -37.48 -24.57 -52.45
CA GLN A 618 -36.63 -23.80 -53.37
C GLN A 618 -35.70 -22.83 -52.61
N GLY A 619 -34.38 -23.06 -52.67
CA GLY A 619 -33.35 -22.20 -52.08
C GLY A 619 -33.25 -20.81 -52.74
N SER A 620 -32.75 -19.83 -51.99
CA SER A 620 -32.95 -18.40 -52.28
C SER A 620 -31.79 -17.64 -52.94
N GLY A 621 -30.80 -18.29 -53.58
CA GLY A 621 -29.64 -17.56 -54.11
C GLY A 621 -28.91 -18.19 -55.30
N SER A 622 -28.47 -17.32 -56.22
CA SER A 622 -27.49 -17.62 -57.27
C SER A 622 -26.30 -16.69 -57.10
N LEU A 623 -25.08 -17.24 -57.05
CA LEU A 623 -23.84 -16.47 -56.93
C LEU A 623 -23.11 -16.46 -58.28
N SER A 624 -22.72 -15.27 -58.78
CA SER A 624 -21.95 -15.13 -60.02
C SER A 624 -20.53 -14.63 -59.74
N MET A 625 -19.52 -15.38 -60.17
CA MET A 625 -18.10 -15.08 -60.00
C MET A 625 -17.43 -14.83 -61.35
N ALA A 626 -16.56 -13.82 -61.44
CA ALA A 626 -15.80 -13.51 -62.65
C ALA A 626 -14.41 -14.19 -62.64
N ASP A 627 -13.77 -14.26 -63.82
CA ASP A 627 -12.47 -14.90 -64.17
C ASP A 627 -11.30 -14.74 -63.16
N ASP A 628 -11.33 -13.73 -62.27
CA ASP A 628 -10.24 -13.41 -61.34
C ASP A 628 -10.59 -13.60 -59.84
N THR A 629 -11.73 -14.21 -59.51
CA THR A 629 -12.20 -14.36 -58.12
C THR A 629 -12.06 -15.81 -57.64
N GLU A 630 -11.09 -16.08 -56.78
CA GLU A 630 -11.02 -17.34 -56.02
C GLU A 630 -11.84 -17.22 -54.73
N LEU A 631 -12.66 -18.23 -54.43
CA LEU A 631 -13.35 -18.33 -53.15
C LEU A 631 -12.51 -19.23 -52.24
N THR A 632 -11.72 -18.63 -51.36
CA THR A 632 -10.85 -19.36 -50.42
C THR A 632 -11.36 -19.21 -49.00
N ILE A 633 -11.30 -20.30 -48.24
CA ILE A 633 -11.61 -20.31 -46.81
C ILE A 633 -10.33 -19.92 -46.07
N GLU A 634 -10.33 -18.80 -45.32
CA GLU A 634 -9.26 -18.53 -44.37
C GLU A 634 -9.26 -19.65 -43.31
N GLY A 635 -8.20 -20.45 -43.28
CA GLY A 635 -8.17 -21.69 -42.50
C GLY A 635 -7.93 -21.50 -41.00
N ASN A 636 -7.46 -20.33 -40.55
CA ASN A 636 -7.05 -20.11 -39.16
C ASN A 636 -7.51 -18.74 -38.65
N PHE A 637 -8.39 -18.74 -37.65
CA PHE A 637 -8.84 -17.56 -36.93
C PHE A 637 -8.25 -17.53 -35.52
N SER A 638 -7.96 -16.33 -35.01
CA SER A 638 -7.52 -16.13 -33.63
C SER A 638 -8.02 -14.80 -33.07
N ALA A 639 -8.56 -14.81 -31.85
CA ALA A 639 -9.01 -13.61 -31.16
C ALA A 639 -8.80 -13.72 -29.64
N PRO A 640 -8.70 -12.59 -28.92
CA PRO A 640 -8.51 -12.60 -27.47
C PRO A 640 -9.75 -13.06 -26.69
N THR A 641 -10.95 -13.01 -27.30
CA THR A 641 -12.19 -13.48 -26.67
C THR A 641 -12.93 -14.45 -27.59
N LYS A 642 -13.73 -15.34 -26.99
CA LYS A 642 -14.55 -16.28 -27.75
C LYS A 642 -15.62 -15.56 -28.55
N GLU A 643 -16.19 -14.49 -28.01
CA GLU A 643 -17.23 -13.68 -28.65
C GLU A 643 -16.71 -12.96 -29.89
N GLU A 644 -15.49 -12.42 -29.82
CA GLU A 644 -14.85 -11.77 -30.97
C GLU A 644 -14.44 -12.78 -32.04
N LEU A 645 -13.95 -13.95 -31.62
CA LEU A 645 -13.68 -15.05 -32.55
C LEU A 645 -14.96 -15.54 -33.24
N GLN A 646 -16.04 -15.72 -32.47
CA GLN A 646 -17.34 -16.11 -33.00
C GLN A 646 -17.85 -15.07 -33.99
N SER A 647 -17.74 -13.78 -33.69
CA SER A 647 -18.14 -12.72 -34.63
C SER A 647 -17.33 -12.72 -35.92
N GLN A 648 -16.04 -13.06 -35.88
CA GLN A 648 -15.22 -13.22 -37.09
C GLN A 648 -15.70 -14.42 -37.92
N VAL A 649 -15.93 -15.56 -37.26
CA VAL A 649 -16.45 -16.78 -37.91
C VAL A 649 -17.85 -16.54 -38.50
N ASP A 650 -18.77 -15.94 -37.74
CA ASP A 650 -20.13 -15.62 -38.19
C ASP A 650 -20.09 -14.64 -39.37
N SER A 651 -19.19 -13.66 -39.36
CA SER A 651 -19.04 -12.74 -40.51
C SER A 651 -18.59 -13.45 -41.78
N VAL A 652 -17.83 -14.54 -41.67
CA VAL A 652 -17.39 -15.34 -42.82
C VAL A 652 -18.51 -16.27 -43.29
N VAL A 653 -19.32 -16.80 -42.37
CA VAL A 653 -20.51 -17.61 -42.68
C VAL A 653 -21.65 -16.77 -43.28
N GLU A 654 -21.83 -15.52 -42.83
CA GLU A 654 -22.92 -14.62 -43.25
C GLU A 654 -22.57 -13.67 -44.42
N ALA A 655 -21.29 -13.46 -44.73
CA ALA A 655 -20.90 -12.57 -45.84
C ALA A 655 -21.13 -13.22 -47.21
N ASP A 656 -22.17 -12.74 -47.92
CA ASP A 656 -22.49 -12.66 -49.37
C ASP A 656 -21.74 -13.51 -50.44
N ASN A 657 -21.06 -14.59 -50.10
CA ASN A 657 -20.33 -15.44 -51.05
C ASN A 657 -20.38 -16.93 -50.67
N TRP A 658 -21.05 -17.29 -49.58
CA TRP A 658 -21.05 -18.63 -49.00
C TRP A 658 -22.49 -19.14 -49.03
N SER A 659 -22.81 -19.98 -50.00
CA SER A 659 -24.09 -20.63 -50.06
C SER A 659 -24.05 -21.84 -49.12
N THR A 660 -24.75 -21.74 -47.99
CA THR A 660 -24.97 -22.86 -47.07
C THR A 660 -26.15 -23.70 -47.55
N GLY A 661 -26.03 -25.03 -47.58
CA GLY A 661 -27.17 -25.89 -47.89
C GLY A 661 -26.83 -27.34 -48.23
N ASN A 662 -27.72 -28.25 -47.87
CA ASN A 662 -27.74 -29.64 -48.29
C ASN A 662 -28.63 -29.80 -49.55
N GLY A 663 -28.18 -30.56 -50.56
CA GLY A 663 -28.96 -30.84 -51.78
C GLY A 663 -28.15 -30.86 -53.09
N GLU A 664 -28.85 -30.78 -54.23
CA GLU A 664 -28.25 -30.68 -55.57
C GLU A 664 -27.74 -29.27 -55.89
N TRP A 665 -26.44 -29.14 -56.05
CA TRP A 665 -25.74 -27.94 -56.49
C TRP A 665 -25.61 -27.94 -58.01
N VAL A 666 -25.82 -26.79 -58.64
CA VAL A 666 -25.61 -26.63 -60.09
C VAL A 666 -24.55 -25.55 -60.31
N ILE A 667 -23.52 -25.91 -61.07
CA ILE A 667 -22.48 -24.99 -61.52
C ILE A 667 -22.63 -24.82 -63.02
N ASP A 668 -22.98 -23.59 -63.40
CA ASP A 668 -22.99 -23.16 -64.79
C ASP A 668 -21.72 -22.33 -65.05
N ILE A 669 -21.03 -22.64 -66.13
CA ILE A 669 -19.91 -21.83 -66.59
C ILE A 669 -20.23 -21.26 -67.96
N GLU A 670 -20.16 -19.93 -68.06
CA GLU A 670 -20.47 -19.21 -69.29
C GLU A 670 -19.22 -18.50 -69.81
N ARG A 671 -18.83 -18.80 -71.04
CA ARG A 671 -17.74 -18.09 -71.69
C ARG A 671 -18.27 -16.92 -72.52
N ALA A 672 -17.72 -15.73 -72.33
CA ALA A 672 -18.09 -14.57 -73.14
C ALA A 672 -17.72 -14.79 -74.63
N GLY A 673 -18.67 -14.56 -75.54
CA GLY A 673 -18.47 -14.71 -76.98
C GLY A 673 -17.60 -13.62 -77.63
N SER A 674 -17.44 -12.46 -76.99
CA SER A 674 -16.53 -11.38 -77.41
C SER A 674 -16.26 -10.43 -76.24
N GLY A 675 -15.06 -9.83 -76.14
CA GLY A 675 -14.73 -8.91 -75.05
C GLY A 675 -13.32 -8.29 -75.17
N PRO A 676 -13.01 -7.21 -74.42
CA PRO A 676 -11.75 -6.46 -74.53
C PRO A 676 -10.50 -7.28 -74.18
N GLN A 677 -10.66 -8.29 -73.33
CA GLN A 677 -9.56 -9.17 -72.88
C GLN A 677 -9.53 -10.53 -73.60
N ASN A 678 -10.52 -10.84 -74.43
CA ASN A 678 -10.73 -12.17 -75.01
C ASN A 678 -9.86 -12.38 -76.26
N SER A 679 -8.53 -12.41 -76.07
CA SER A 679 -7.51 -12.46 -77.14
C SER A 679 -7.51 -13.77 -77.97
N LEU A 680 -8.25 -14.79 -77.53
CA LEU A 680 -8.30 -16.15 -78.08
C LEU A 680 -9.71 -16.57 -78.50
N SER A 681 -10.43 -15.67 -79.18
CA SER A 681 -11.85 -15.77 -79.53
C SER A 681 -12.24 -16.88 -80.52
N SER A 682 -11.31 -17.74 -80.96
CA SER A 682 -11.57 -18.86 -81.89
C SER A 682 -11.16 -20.24 -81.35
N CYS A 683 -10.63 -20.30 -80.12
CA CYS A 683 -10.04 -21.51 -79.53
C CYS A 683 -10.95 -22.14 -78.49
N GLN A 684 -10.86 -23.46 -78.28
CA GLN A 684 -11.53 -24.11 -77.15
C GLN A 684 -10.79 -23.77 -75.86
N PHE A 685 -11.54 -23.54 -74.78
CA PHE A 685 -11.02 -23.22 -73.46
C PHE A 685 -11.36 -24.38 -72.52
N SER A 686 -10.35 -25.04 -71.97
CA SER A 686 -10.53 -26.07 -70.95
C SER A 686 -10.17 -25.51 -69.58
N ILE A 687 -11.10 -25.62 -68.64
CA ILE A 687 -10.93 -25.19 -67.25
C ILE A 687 -11.24 -26.34 -66.31
N SER A 688 -10.40 -26.51 -65.31
CA SER A 688 -10.61 -27.46 -64.21
C SER A 688 -10.89 -26.68 -62.94
N LEU A 689 -12.03 -26.96 -62.31
CA LEU A 689 -12.45 -26.41 -61.03
C LEU A 689 -12.30 -27.49 -59.97
N GLN A 690 -11.86 -27.08 -58.77
CA GLN A 690 -11.85 -27.92 -57.58
C GLN A 690 -12.80 -27.31 -56.57
N LEU A 691 -13.65 -28.18 -56.03
CA LEU A 691 -14.61 -27.83 -55.00
C LEU A 691 -14.19 -28.45 -53.68
N THR A 692 -14.06 -27.60 -52.65
CA THR A 692 -13.74 -28.02 -51.29
C THR A 692 -14.94 -27.75 -50.40
N HIS A 693 -15.33 -28.75 -49.61
CA HIS A 693 -16.43 -28.63 -48.65
C HIS A 693 -15.87 -28.52 -47.22
N ALA A 694 -16.27 -27.48 -46.50
CA ALA A 694 -15.97 -27.32 -45.08
C ALA A 694 -17.23 -27.48 -44.23
N HIS A 695 -17.12 -28.19 -43.11
CA HIS A 695 -18.24 -28.34 -42.18
C HIS A 695 -18.51 -27.06 -41.39
N GLU A 696 -19.77 -26.84 -41.02
CA GLU A 696 -20.10 -25.78 -40.06
C GLU A 696 -19.35 -25.99 -38.73
N PRO A 697 -18.78 -24.92 -38.15
CA PRO A 697 -18.02 -25.03 -36.93
C PRO A 697 -18.91 -25.41 -35.75
N VAL A 698 -18.49 -26.44 -35.02
CA VAL A 698 -19.17 -26.88 -33.79
C VAL A 698 -18.48 -26.29 -32.55
N PRO A 699 -19.14 -26.22 -31.38
CA PRO A 699 -18.55 -25.63 -30.18
C PRO A 699 -17.21 -26.23 -29.73
N SER A 700 -16.88 -27.45 -30.17
CA SER A 700 -15.59 -28.11 -29.90
C SER A 700 -14.42 -27.60 -30.75
N ASP A 701 -14.69 -26.86 -31.83
CA ASP A 701 -13.66 -26.36 -32.75
C ASP A 701 -13.02 -25.06 -32.26
N PHE A 702 -13.57 -24.46 -31.20
CA PHE A 702 -13.05 -23.29 -30.52
C PHE A 702 -12.07 -23.72 -29.43
N ILE A 703 -10.78 -23.53 -29.68
CA ILE A 703 -9.70 -23.94 -28.79
C ILE A 703 -9.21 -22.75 -27.97
N LEU A 704 -9.16 -22.92 -26.65
CA LEU A 704 -8.51 -21.98 -25.74
C LEU A 704 -7.01 -22.31 -25.68
N ASN A 705 -6.17 -21.42 -26.19
CA ASN A 705 -4.73 -21.47 -26.06
C ASN A 705 -4.31 -20.62 -24.86
N GLN A 706 -3.73 -21.27 -23.85
CA GLN A 706 -3.10 -20.61 -22.71
C GLN A 706 -1.58 -20.59 -22.93
N SER A 707 -1.01 -19.39 -23.04
CA SER A 707 0.44 -19.20 -23.02
C SER A 707 0.85 -18.64 -21.65
N ILE A 708 1.87 -19.25 -21.05
CA ILE A 708 2.49 -18.76 -19.83
C ILE A 708 3.76 -18.03 -20.26
N GLU A 709 3.76 -16.70 -20.10
CA GLU A 709 4.94 -15.89 -20.37
C GLU A 709 5.52 -15.35 -19.05
N THR A 710 6.81 -15.58 -18.84
CA THR A 710 7.55 -15.02 -17.71
C THR A 710 7.95 -13.58 -18.05
N LYS A 711 7.26 -12.61 -17.47
CA LYS A 711 7.55 -11.18 -17.68
C LYS A 711 8.41 -10.67 -16.52
N SER A 712 9.47 -9.91 -16.84
CA SER A 712 10.27 -9.23 -15.82
C SER A 712 9.81 -7.78 -15.67
N LYS A 713 9.68 -7.32 -14.42
CA LYS A 713 9.36 -5.92 -14.13
C LYS A 713 10.51 -5.29 -13.36
N ASP A 714 11.11 -4.27 -13.96
CA ASP A 714 12.18 -3.48 -13.35
C ASP A 714 11.59 -2.45 -12.39
N PHE A 715 11.87 -2.60 -11.10
CA PHE A 715 11.46 -1.67 -10.04
C PHE A 715 12.56 -0.67 -9.67
N GLY A 716 13.72 -0.75 -10.32
CA GLY A 716 14.87 0.08 -10.06
C GLY A 716 14.56 1.59 -10.08
N PRO A 717 13.85 2.12 -11.10
CA PRO A 717 13.50 3.53 -11.16
C PRO A 717 12.63 4.02 -10.00
N ALA A 718 11.67 3.22 -9.52
CA ALA A 718 10.80 3.56 -8.40
C ALA A 718 11.56 3.54 -7.06
N PHE A 719 12.46 2.58 -6.87
CA PHE A 719 13.34 2.49 -5.70
C PHE A 719 14.33 3.67 -5.64
N ILE A 720 14.93 4.05 -6.78
CA ILE A 720 15.77 5.25 -6.89
C ILE A 720 14.95 6.51 -6.60
N GLY A 721 13.72 6.62 -7.12
CA GLY A 721 12.86 7.76 -6.81
C GLY A 721 12.53 7.89 -5.32
N ALA A 722 12.16 6.78 -4.67
CA ALA A 722 11.71 6.75 -3.28
C ALA A 722 12.84 6.94 -2.26
N LEU A 723 14.04 6.41 -2.51
CA LEU A 723 15.19 6.52 -1.59
C LEU A 723 16.21 7.57 -2.05
N GLY A 724 16.53 7.60 -3.34
CA GLY A 724 17.45 8.56 -3.92
C GLY A 724 16.93 9.98 -3.83
N GLY A 725 15.62 10.22 -4.03
CA GLY A 725 14.99 11.53 -3.91
C GLY A 725 15.22 12.20 -2.54
N PRO A 726 14.85 11.57 -1.42
CA PRO A 726 15.11 12.09 -0.08
C PRO A 726 16.60 12.27 0.24
N ILE A 727 17.49 11.36 -0.21
CA ILE A 727 18.93 11.52 -0.01
C ILE A 727 19.45 12.74 -0.76
N LEU A 728 19.00 12.95 -2.01
CA LEU A 728 19.34 14.11 -2.85
C LEU A 728 18.76 15.42 -2.30
N LEU A 729 17.68 15.39 -1.53
CA LEU A 729 17.12 16.58 -0.87
C LEU A 729 17.77 16.88 0.48
N THR A 730 18.10 15.86 1.27
CA THR A 730 18.62 16.02 2.64
C THR A 730 20.11 16.30 2.67
N THR A 731 20.90 15.65 1.81
CA THR A 731 22.36 15.78 1.85
C THR A 731 22.87 17.17 1.43
N PRO A 732 22.28 17.90 0.46
CA PRO A 732 22.66 19.28 0.19
C PRO A 732 22.29 20.22 1.33
N VAL A 733 21.17 19.98 2.03
CA VAL A 733 20.75 20.77 3.19
C VAL A 733 21.73 20.59 4.35
N LEU A 734 22.16 19.34 4.62
CA LEU A 734 23.18 19.05 5.63
C LEU A 734 24.55 19.63 5.25
N ALA A 735 24.96 19.50 3.98
CA ALA A 735 26.18 20.10 3.47
C ALA A 735 26.15 21.64 3.59
N TRP A 736 25.03 22.26 3.27
CA TRP A 736 24.82 23.70 3.41
C TRP A 736 24.88 24.16 4.87
N LEU A 737 24.27 23.41 5.80
CA LEU A 737 24.29 23.71 7.23
C LEU A 737 25.70 23.68 7.83
N VAL A 738 26.53 22.72 7.43
CA VAL A 738 27.91 22.59 7.92
C VAL A 738 28.86 23.57 7.22
N ALA A 739 28.55 24.01 5.99
CA ALA A 739 29.36 24.98 5.24
C ALA A 739 29.32 26.41 5.82
N ARG A 740 28.22 26.80 6.49
CA ARG A 740 28.05 28.16 7.03
C ARG A 740 29.06 28.44 8.17
N PRO A 741 29.67 29.64 8.24
CA PRO A 741 30.41 30.06 9.44
C PRO A 741 29.48 30.11 10.66
N LEU A 742 29.94 29.70 11.84
CA LEU A 742 29.22 29.93 13.09
C LEU A 742 29.20 31.45 13.30
N GLU A 743 27.99 32.04 13.31
CA GLU A 743 27.85 33.42 13.77
C GLU A 743 27.91 33.36 15.30
N ASP A 744 28.84 34.13 15.87
CA ASP A 744 29.07 34.24 17.31
C ASP A 744 27.87 34.86 18.03
#